data_AF-A0A3Q0HFJ0-F1
#
_entry.id   AF-A0A3Q0HFJ0-F1
#
_cell.length_a   1.000
_cell.length_b   1.000
_cell.length_c   1.000
_cell.angle_alpha   90.00
_cell.angle_beta   90.00
_cell.angle_gamma   90.00
#
_symmetry.space_group_name_H-M   'P 1'
#
loop_
_entity.id
_entity.type
_entity.pdbx_description
1 polymer ?
#
loop_
_entity_poly.entity_id
_entity_poly.type
_entity_poly.pdbx_seq_one_letter_code
_entity_poly.pdbx_strand_id
1 'polypeptide(L)'
;MIVKVGDFGISKILSSKSKAYTVVGTPCYISPELCEGKPYNQKSDIWALGCVLYELASLKRAFEAANLPALVLKIMSGTFAPVSDQYSPDLRQLILSMLHLDPSRRPPLNEIMAQALCIRPLLNLYTDVGSVKMKRPEKPMAPVPSVTHSRAGGRVTSARPRGARSGSARTGIPLPLSSVYAWGSGISTPLRLPMLSTEVVQVSAGRTQKAGVTKSGRLVMWEAPPMGAAGGPSLPGAVEQLQPQFVSRFLEGQSGVTIKHVSCGDLFSACLTDRGIIMTFGSGSNGCLGHGNFTDVTQPKIVEALLGYEIVQVACGASHVLAVSNEREVFAWGRGDNGRLGLGTLEPHNSPQQVPVPPEHEAQGVICGIDASMVLTISGRILACGSNRFNKLGLDCITAEEEPSQENQVEEAPALACIRSAPLLHEPIVCADIGTAHSAAVTASGQCYTFGSNQHGQLGTGTCRSSRVPYLVVGLQAVKVTMVACGDAFTVAIGADGEVCTWGKGARGRLGRKDEETRMPRPVQLEEMHPYVVTSVACCHGNTLLAVKPDLAPGGCTLARDLGLTCHPPLPEPKAGCTLYLLLSAEGHLGTWKQASITNNRRFPCLSSSAGGLLRAQCQGLEGSCVSLWAVVTRVARHCL
;
A
#
# COMPACT_ATOMS: atom_id res chain seq x y z
N MET A 1 13.30 27.98 -6.76
CA MET A 1 13.69 27.01 -7.80
C MET A 1 12.52 26.92 -8.75
N ILE A 2 12.70 27.30 -10.02
CA ILE A 2 11.58 27.42 -10.99
C ILE A 2 11.31 26.02 -11.55
N VAL A 3 10.20 25.41 -11.13
CA VAL A 3 9.73 24.10 -11.61
C VAL A 3 8.94 24.33 -12.90
N LYS A 4 9.35 23.70 -14.00
CA LYS A 4 8.70 23.83 -15.30
C LYS A 4 7.83 22.59 -15.53
N VAL A 5 6.53 22.81 -15.69
CA VAL A 5 5.53 21.79 -16.03
C VAL A 5 5.95 21.13 -17.34
N GLY A 6 6.21 19.82 -17.30
CA GLY A 6 6.41 18.98 -18.46
C GLY A 6 5.36 17.88 -18.42
N ASP A 7 4.35 18.00 -19.30
CA ASP A 7 3.75 16.90 -20.08
C ASP A 7 2.47 17.34 -20.81
N PHE A 8 2.59 18.40 -21.60
CA PHE A 8 1.67 18.71 -22.71
C PHE A 8 2.38 18.51 -24.06
N GLY A 9 3.03 17.36 -24.25
CA GLY A 9 3.51 16.92 -25.56
C GLY A 9 4.86 17.48 -26.02
N ILE A 10 5.75 17.91 -25.13
CA ILE A 10 7.15 18.24 -25.46
C ILE A 10 8.06 17.89 -24.27
N SER A 11 8.96 16.92 -24.43
CA SER A 11 9.97 16.58 -23.42
C SER A 11 11.21 17.49 -23.57
N LYS A 12 11.82 17.87 -22.43
CA LYS A 12 13.05 18.67 -22.37
C LYS A 12 14.24 17.86 -21.90
N ILE A 13 15.37 18.01 -22.57
CA ILE A 13 16.70 17.75 -22.01
C ILE A 13 17.34 19.12 -21.75
N LEU A 14 17.68 19.41 -20.49
CA LEU A 14 18.36 20.64 -20.09
C LEU A 14 19.87 20.35 -19.96
N SER A 15 20.70 20.89 -20.87
CA SER A 15 22.16 20.88 -20.69
C SER A 15 22.72 22.19 -20.10
N SER A 16 22.00 23.32 -20.18
CA SER A 16 22.36 24.59 -19.49
C SER A 16 21.23 25.65 -19.47
N LYS A 17 21.45 26.75 -18.72
CA LYS A 17 20.47 27.78 -18.32
C LYS A 17 19.82 28.64 -19.42
N SER A 18 20.10 28.47 -20.72
CA SER A 18 19.64 29.46 -21.72
C SER A 18 19.07 28.96 -23.04
N LYS A 19 19.09 27.66 -23.38
CA LYS A 19 18.45 27.15 -24.61
C LYS A 19 17.91 25.73 -24.44
N ALA A 20 16.72 25.45 -24.98
CA ALA A 20 16.11 24.13 -24.99
C ALA A 20 15.80 23.70 -26.44
N TYR A 21 16.24 22.49 -26.82
CA TYR A 21 15.84 21.82 -28.05
C TYR A 21 14.72 20.81 -27.73
N THR A 22 13.69 20.75 -28.57
CA THR A 22 12.48 19.95 -28.36
C THR A 22 12.63 18.52 -28.92
N VAL A 23 12.32 17.52 -28.08
CA VAL A 23 12.13 16.11 -28.51
C VAL A 23 10.64 15.76 -28.33
N VAL A 24 10.11 15.08 -29.35
CA VAL A 24 8.69 14.88 -29.71
C VAL A 24 7.78 14.42 -28.55
N GLY A 25 6.73 15.19 -28.25
CA GLY A 25 5.47 14.64 -27.70
C GLY A 25 4.31 14.87 -28.67
N THR A 26 3.04 14.79 -28.23
CA THR A 26 1.88 14.85 -29.12
C THR A 26 1.81 16.19 -29.88
N PRO A 27 2.06 16.21 -31.21
CA PRO A 27 2.27 17.47 -31.92
C PRO A 27 1.04 18.39 -31.98
N CYS A 28 -0.17 17.88 -31.71
CA CYS A 28 -1.42 18.66 -31.81
C CYS A 28 -1.61 19.70 -30.69
N TYR A 29 -0.73 19.73 -29.68
CA TYR A 29 -0.77 20.72 -28.59
C TYR A 29 0.30 21.81 -28.71
N ILE A 30 1.09 21.79 -29.77
CA ILE A 30 2.12 22.82 -30.00
C ILE A 30 1.46 24.20 -30.17
N SER A 31 2.02 25.22 -29.52
CA SER A 31 1.52 26.59 -29.61
C SER A 31 2.05 27.30 -30.86
N PRO A 32 1.35 28.33 -31.37
CA PRO A 32 1.77 29.12 -32.53
C PRO A 32 3.20 29.67 -32.39
N GLU A 33 3.55 30.19 -31.21
CA GLU A 33 4.89 30.72 -30.98
C GLU A 33 5.99 29.64 -31.07
N LEU A 34 5.70 28.39 -30.70
CA LEU A 34 6.65 27.28 -30.87
C LEU A 34 6.76 26.84 -32.34
N CYS A 35 5.67 26.92 -33.10
CA CYS A 35 5.70 26.70 -34.56
C CYS A 35 6.58 27.73 -35.28
N GLU A 36 6.64 28.95 -34.77
CA GLU A 36 7.50 30.05 -35.25
C GLU A 36 8.94 29.97 -34.72
N GLY A 37 9.27 28.96 -33.90
CA GLY A 37 10.60 28.80 -33.30
C GLY A 37 10.90 29.75 -32.13
N LYS A 38 9.89 30.43 -31.58
CA LYS A 38 10.04 31.29 -30.39
C LYS A 38 10.15 30.45 -29.11
N PRO A 39 10.76 31.00 -28.03
CA PRO A 39 10.95 30.25 -26.80
C PRO A 39 9.63 29.97 -26.06
N TYR A 40 9.54 28.75 -25.52
CA TYR A 40 8.44 28.29 -24.66
C TYR A 40 8.25 29.17 -23.41
N ASN A 41 7.01 29.59 -23.15
CA ASN A 41 6.65 30.42 -21.99
C ASN A 41 5.30 29.99 -21.37
N GLN A 42 4.85 30.69 -20.32
CA GLN A 42 3.59 30.37 -19.61
C GLN A 42 2.36 30.45 -20.51
N LYS A 43 2.35 31.31 -21.54
CA LYS A 43 1.23 31.41 -22.48
C LYS A 43 1.18 30.20 -23.41
N SER A 44 2.30 29.49 -23.60
CA SER A 44 2.34 28.19 -24.28
C SER A 44 1.60 27.12 -23.48
N ASP A 45 1.71 27.14 -22.14
CA ASP A 45 0.93 26.26 -21.25
C ASP A 45 -0.59 26.53 -21.36
N ILE A 46 -0.98 27.81 -21.40
CA ILE A 46 -2.40 28.21 -21.55
C ILE A 46 -2.98 27.72 -22.88
N TRP A 47 -2.20 27.77 -23.97
CA TRP A 47 -2.62 27.23 -25.27
C TRP A 47 -2.88 25.72 -25.20
N ALA A 48 -1.93 24.97 -24.66
CA ALA A 48 -2.06 23.53 -24.53
C ALA A 48 -3.27 23.12 -23.67
N LEU A 49 -3.52 23.85 -22.58
CA LEU A 49 -4.72 23.68 -21.76
C LEU A 49 -6.00 23.95 -22.58
N GLY A 50 -6.00 24.98 -23.42
CA GLY A 50 -7.08 25.28 -24.35
C GLY A 50 -7.38 24.13 -25.32
N CYS A 51 -6.34 23.50 -25.88
CA CYS A 51 -6.49 22.35 -26.77
C CYS A 51 -7.12 21.15 -26.05
N VAL A 52 -6.69 20.85 -24.82
CA VAL A 52 -7.26 19.75 -24.02
C VAL A 52 -8.72 20.03 -23.67
N LEU A 53 -9.03 21.26 -23.27
CA LEU A 53 -10.40 21.67 -22.95
C LEU A 53 -11.33 21.56 -24.16
N TYR A 54 -10.85 21.97 -25.32
CA TYR A 54 -11.56 21.79 -26.58
C TYR A 54 -11.79 20.30 -26.89
N GLU A 55 -10.77 19.46 -26.69
CA GLU A 55 -10.87 18.02 -26.95
C GLU A 55 -11.85 17.32 -26.02
N LEU A 56 -11.89 17.70 -24.74
CA LEU A 56 -12.89 17.20 -23.80
C LEU A 56 -14.32 17.63 -24.17
N ALA A 57 -14.50 18.85 -24.68
CA ALA A 57 -15.81 19.36 -25.06
C ALA A 57 -16.30 18.82 -26.42
N SER A 58 -15.39 18.59 -27.37
CA SER A 58 -15.75 18.19 -28.75
C SER A 58 -15.51 16.71 -29.06
N LEU A 59 -14.81 15.99 -28.17
CA LEU A 59 -14.27 14.64 -28.39
C LEU A 59 -13.42 14.54 -29.67
N LYS A 60 -12.87 15.67 -30.13
CA LYS A 60 -12.05 15.83 -31.32
C LYS A 60 -10.86 16.73 -31.01
N ARG A 61 -9.76 16.53 -31.71
CA ARG A 61 -8.59 17.42 -31.58
C ARG A 61 -8.91 18.79 -32.17
N ALA A 62 -8.45 19.85 -31.50
CA ALA A 62 -8.56 21.23 -32.00
C ALA A 62 -7.85 21.37 -33.35
N PHE A 63 -6.63 20.84 -33.42
CA PHE A 63 -5.80 20.85 -34.62
C PHE A 63 -5.33 19.43 -34.95
N GLU A 64 -5.63 18.97 -36.16
CA GLU A 64 -5.25 17.65 -36.65
C GLU A 64 -4.98 17.73 -38.16
N ALA A 65 -3.91 17.08 -38.59
CA ALA A 65 -3.50 16.98 -39.98
C ALA A 65 -2.68 15.70 -40.23
N ALA A 66 -2.51 15.32 -41.50
CA ALA A 66 -1.84 14.07 -41.90
C ALA A 66 -0.31 14.05 -41.66
N ASN A 67 0.32 15.21 -41.48
CA ASN A 67 1.75 15.34 -41.22
C ASN A 67 2.06 16.63 -40.45
N LEU A 68 3.28 16.74 -39.90
CA LEU A 68 3.70 17.86 -39.05
C LEU A 68 3.64 19.24 -39.75
N PRO A 69 4.10 19.41 -41.01
CA PRO A 69 3.96 20.70 -41.71
C PRO A 69 2.51 21.14 -41.90
N ALA A 70 1.62 20.22 -42.29
CA ALA A 70 0.19 20.53 -42.43
C ALA A 70 -0.46 20.88 -41.08
N LEU A 71 -0.01 20.23 -40.01
CA LEU A 71 -0.47 20.54 -38.65
C LEU A 71 -0.02 21.94 -38.21
N VAL A 72 1.25 22.29 -38.47
CA VAL A 72 1.77 23.64 -38.20
C VAL A 72 0.98 24.70 -38.95
N LEU A 73 0.72 24.51 -40.26
CA LEU A 73 -0.10 25.45 -41.04
C LEU A 73 -1.50 25.61 -40.46
N LYS A 74 -2.12 24.50 -40.02
CA LYS A 74 -3.45 24.52 -39.42
C LYS A 74 -3.47 25.25 -38.08
N ILE A 75 -2.46 25.04 -37.23
CA ILE A 75 -2.28 25.76 -35.97
C ILE A 75 -2.08 27.25 -36.23
N MET A 76 -1.22 27.61 -37.17
CA MET A 76 -0.94 29.00 -37.54
C MET A 76 -2.15 29.71 -38.16
N SER A 77 -3.08 28.97 -38.77
CA SER A 77 -4.34 29.53 -39.26
C SER A 77 -5.31 29.91 -38.13
N GLY A 78 -5.17 29.31 -36.94
CA GLY A 78 -6.08 29.51 -35.81
C GLY A 78 -7.49 28.96 -36.03
N THR A 79 -7.72 28.19 -37.11
CA THR A 79 -9.05 27.67 -37.45
C THR A 79 -9.29 26.28 -36.88
N PHE A 80 -10.37 26.14 -36.12
CA PHE A 80 -10.89 24.88 -35.58
C PHE A 80 -12.41 24.92 -35.57
N ALA A 81 -13.06 23.76 -35.50
CA ALA A 81 -14.52 23.71 -35.49
C ALA A 81 -15.07 24.36 -34.21
N PRO A 82 -16.22 25.05 -34.25
CA PRO A 82 -16.79 25.65 -33.04
C PRO A 82 -17.20 24.55 -32.04
N VAL A 83 -17.02 24.85 -30.75
CA VAL A 83 -17.50 23.99 -29.65
C VAL A 83 -19.03 23.96 -29.66
N SER A 84 -19.63 22.79 -29.47
CA SER A 84 -21.08 22.59 -29.50
C SER A 84 -21.84 23.57 -28.60
N ASP A 85 -22.96 24.10 -29.10
CA ASP A 85 -23.83 25.04 -28.39
C ASP A 85 -24.51 24.44 -27.16
N GLN A 86 -24.42 23.12 -26.97
CA GLN A 86 -24.85 22.42 -25.74
C GLN A 86 -24.05 22.86 -24.50
N TYR A 87 -22.85 23.41 -24.69
CA TYR A 87 -22.02 23.92 -23.59
C TYR A 87 -22.30 25.40 -23.30
N SER A 88 -22.12 25.78 -22.04
CA SER A 88 -22.33 27.16 -21.59
C SER A 88 -21.54 28.17 -22.44
N PRO A 89 -22.09 29.37 -22.72
CA PRO A 89 -21.39 30.41 -23.45
C PRO A 89 -20.08 30.79 -22.77
N ASP A 90 -20.04 30.77 -21.43
CA ASP A 90 -18.84 31.03 -20.64
C ASP A 90 -17.72 30.04 -20.95
N LEU A 91 -18.03 28.74 -21.08
CA LEU A 91 -17.02 27.70 -21.34
C LEU A 91 -16.50 27.81 -22.77
N ARG A 92 -17.40 28.06 -23.73
CA ARG A 92 -17.03 28.29 -25.12
C ARG A 92 -16.13 29.51 -25.24
N GLN A 93 -16.46 30.61 -24.57
CA GLN A 93 -15.65 31.83 -24.58
C GLN A 93 -14.29 31.64 -23.92
N LEU A 94 -14.23 30.88 -22.81
CA LEU A 94 -12.97 30.54 -22.16
C LEU A 94 -12.05 29.75 -23.10
N ILE A 95 -12.55 28.69 -23.76
CA ILE A 95 -11.79 27.90 -24.73
C ILE A 95 -11.25 28.77 -25.87
N LEU A 96 -12.11 29.62 -26.45
CA LEU A 96 -11.71 30.56 -27.51
C LEU A 96 -10.62 31.53 -27.04
N SER A 97 -10.72 32.04 -25.81
CA SER A 97 -9.73 32.97 -25.26
C SER A 97 -8.35 32.33 -25.03
N MET A 98 -8.29 31.04 -24.70
CA MET A 98 -7.04 30.29 -24.52
C MET A 98 -6.39 29.91 -25.85
N LEU A 99 -7.20 29.65 -26.89
CA LEU A 99 -6.77 29.30 -28.25
C LEU A 99 -6.54 30.53 -29.14
N HIS A 100 -6.23 31.69 -28.55
CA HIS A 100 -5.87 32.89 -29.31
C HIS A 100 -4.44 32.78 -29.87
N LEU A 101 -4.25 33.10 -31.17
CA LEU A 101 -2.93 33.02 -31.82
C LEU A 101 -1.89 33.89 -31.13
N ASP A 102 -2.21 35.16 -30.89
CA ASP A 102 -1.40 36.09 -30.11
C ASP A 102 -1.34 35.67 -28.62
N PRO A 103 -0.15 35.31 -28.09
CA PRO A 103 0.00 34.90 -26.69
C PRO A 103 -0.37 35.97 -25.67
N SER A 104 -0.26 37.26 -26.03
CA SER A 104 -0.56 38.38 -25.13
C SER A 104 -2.04 38.49 -24.80
N ARG A 105 -2.91 38.03 -25.72
CA ARG A 105 -4.37 38.05 -25.57
C ARG A 105 -4.94 36.84 -24.87
N ARG A 106 -4.15 35.79 -24.64
CA ARG A 106 -4.56 34.63 -23.83
C ARG A 106 -4.66 35.07 -22.37
N PRO A 107 -5.72 34.72 -21.62
CA PRO A 107 -5.84 35.12 -20.22
C PRO A 107 -4.71 34.50 -19.37
N PRO A 108 -4.17 35.22 -18.38
CA PRO A 108 -3.27 34.63 -17.39
C PRO A 108 -4.03 33.67 -16.46
N LEU A 109 -3.30 32.74 -15.84
CA LEU A 109 -3.89 31.64 -15.06
C LEU A 109 -4.81 32.12 -13.91
N ASN A 110 -4.43 33.19 -13.23
CA ASN A 110 -5.19 33.79 -12.14
C ASN A 110 -6.57 34.30 -12.59
N GLU A 111 -6.67 34.85 -13.80
CA GLU A 111 -7.95 35.28 -14.37
C GLU A 111 -8.84 34.09 -14.73
N ILE A 112 -8.27 33.02 -15.27
CA ILE A 112 -8.99 31.78 -15.56
C ILE A 112 -9.58 31.20 -14.26
N MET A 113 -8.77 31.14 -13.20
CA MET A 113 -9.19 30.64 -11.89
C MET A 113 -10.28 31.50 -11.23
N ALA A 114 -10.36 32.78 -11.59
CA ALA A 114 -11.36 33.72 -11.09
C ALA A 114 -12.68 33.69 -11.88
N GLN A 115 -12.80 32.89 -12.94
CA GLN A 115 -14.06 32.76 -13.67
C GLN A 115 -15.11 32.01 -12.84
N ALA A 116 -16.38 32.43 -12.92
CA ALA A 116 -17.48 31.83 -12.17
C ALA A 116 -17.62 30.32 -12.41
N LEU A 117 -17.31 29.87 -13.63
CA LEU A 117 -17.20 28.46 -14.01
C LEU A 117 -16.19 27.69 -13.16
N CYS A 118 -15.08 28.31 -12.78
CA CYS A 118 -14.03 27.70 -11.98
C CYS A 118 -14.29 27.85 -10.48
N ILE A 119 -14.82 29.00 -10.04
CA ILE A 119 -15.07 29.30 -8.63
C ILE A 119 -16.08 28.35 -7.99
N ARG A 120 -17.21 28.06 -8.66
CA ARG A 120 -18.25 27.18 -8.08
C ARG A 120 -17.73 25.76 -7.76
N PRO A 121 -17.07 25.05 -8.70
CA PRO A 121 -16.44 23.78 -8.40
C PRO A 121 -15.27 23.88 -7.41
N LEU A 122 -14.50 24.99 -7.40
CA LEU A 122 -13.44 25.23 -6.41
C LEU A 122 -13.99 25.35 -4.99
N LEU A 123 -15.06 26.12 -4.80
CA LEU A 123 -15.74 26.28 -3.52
C LEU A 123 -16.39 24.96 -3.08
N ASN A 124 -16.99 24.21 -4.02
CA ASN A 124 -17.51 22.88 -3.75
C ASN A 124 -16.41 21.86 -3.39
N LEU A 125 -15.18 22.05 -3.87
CA LEU A 125 -14.03 21.23 -3.50
C LEU A 125 -13.68 21.39 -2.00
N TYR A 126 -13.77 22.60 -1.47
CA TYR A 126 -13.55 22.87 -0.05
C TYR A 126 -14.74 22.51 0.83
N THR A 127 -15.98 22.55 0.33
CA THR A 127 -17.17 22.14 1.11
C THR A 127 -17.47 20.64 1.04
N ASP A 128 -16.93 19.90 0.05
CA ASP A 128 -16.96 18.42 0.04
C ASP A 128 -15.98 17.83 1.08
N VAL A 129 -14.90 18.54 1.39
CA VAL A 129 -14.03 18.25 2.54
C VAL A 129 -14.72 18.73 3.82
N GLY A 130 -15.73 17.98 4.25
CA GLY A 130 -16.42 18.17 5.54
C GLY A 130 -17.94 18.28 5.50
N SER A 131 -18.61 18.23 4.33
CA SER A 131 -20.08 18.23 4.30
C SER A 131 -20.67 16.85 4.64
N VAL A 132 -21.27 16.76 5.82
CA VAL A 132 -22.29 15.74 6.12
C VAL A 132 -23.58 16.19 5.44
N LYS A 133 -24.13 15.38 4.53
CA LYS A 133 -25.48 15.60 3.99
C LYS A 133 -26.50 15.45 5.13
N MET A 134 -26.89 16.55 5.76
CA MET A 134 -28.10 16.58 6.59
C MET A 134 -29.30 16.39 5.66
N LYS A 135 -29.90 15.19 5.67
CA LYS A 135 -31.30 15.06 5.25
C LYS A 135 -32.14 15.82 6.27
N ARG A 136 -32.77 16.91 5.86
CA ARG A 136 -33.85 17.52 6.66
C ARG A 136 -34.92 16.45 6.87
N PRO A 137 -35.34 16.16 8.10
CA PRO A 137 -36.52 15.34 8.31
C PRO A 137 -37.72 16.12 7.77
N GLU A 138 -38.47 15.52 6.84
CA GLU A 138 -39.78 16.01 6.45
C GLU A 138 -40.67 16.00 7.70
N LYS A 139 -41.22 17.17 8.04
CA LYS A 139 -42.22 17.30 9.10
C LYS A 139 -43.58 16.85 8.55
N PRO A 140 -44.29 15.93 9.20
CA PRO A 140 -45.72 15.77 8.96
C PRO A 140 -46.47 16.97 9.55
N MET A 141 -47.30 17.64 8.75
CA MET A 141 -48.28 18.60 9.24
C MET A 141 -49.48 17.84 9.82
N ALA A 142 -49.78 18.08 11.09
CA ALA A 142 -51.14 18.03 11.62
C ALA A 142 -51.23 18.99 12.83
N PRO A 143 -52.25 19.85 12.91
CA PRO A 143 -52.46 20.75 14.05
C PRO A 143 -53.24 20.02 15.15
N VAL A 144 -53.14 20.48 16.41
CA VAL A 144 -54.22 20.51 17.44
C VAL A 144 -53.60 21.01 18.78
N PRO A 145 -54.37 21.71 19.65
CA PRO A 145 -53.90 22.94 20.30
C PRO A 145 -53.42 22.80 21.75
N SER A 146 -52.93 23.95 22.23
CA SER A 146 -52.43 24.34 23.55
C SER A 146 -53.31 24.03 24.76
N VAL A 147 -52.70 23.56 25.86
CA VAL A 147 -53.01 23.97 27.25
C VAL A 147 -51.73 23.94 28.10
N THR A 148 -51.69 24.82 29.09
CA THR A 148 -50.60 25.41 29.87
C THR A 148 -50.29 24.74 31.23
N HIS A 149 -49.16 25.17 31.84
CA HIS A 149 -48.75 25.08 33.27
C HIS A 149 -48.25 23.70 33.78
N SER A 150 -47.25 23.54 34.66
CA SER A 150 -46.42 24.43 35.49
C SER A 150 -45.24 23.64 36.12
N ARG A 151 -44.29 24.40 36.67
CA ARG A 151 -43.01 24.10 37.33
C ARG A 151 -42.97 23.07 38.50
N ALA A 152 -41.75 22.50 38.61
CA ALA A 152 -40.86 22.33 39.79
C ALA A 152 -40.91 21.07 40.70
N GLY A 153 -39.73 20.44 40.80
CA GLY A 153 -39.06 20.12 42.07
C GLY A 153 -39.17 18.67 42.58
N GLY A 154 -38.04 18.10 43.01
CA GLY A 154 -38.04 16.97 43.96
C GLY A 154 -37.04 15.85 43.65
N ARG A 155 -36.11 15.63 44.58
CA ARG A 155 -34.93 14.76 44.50
C ARG A 155 -35.18 13.43 45.27
N VAL A 156 -34.40 12.39 44.95
CA VAL A 156 -33.90 11.29 45.83
C VAL A 156 -34.47 9.85 45.64
N THR A 157 -33.55 8.98 45.17
CA THR A 157 -33.26 7.53 45.36
C THR A 157 -34.35 6.49 45.70
N SER A 158 -34.38 5.38 44.95
CA SER A 158 -34.05 4.02 45.46
C SER A 158 -33.93 2.98 44.34
N ALA A 159 -33.09 1.98 44.58
CA ALA A 159 -32.68 0.95 43.62
C ALA A 159 -33.58 -0.31 43.66
N ARG A 160 -33.83 -0.90 42.49
CA ARG A 160 -33.90 -2.36 42.24
C ARG A 160 -34.04 -2.65 40.74
N PRO A 161 -33.23 -3.53 40.12
CA PRO A 161 -33.34 -3.84 38.70
C PRO A 161 -34.32 -5.00 38.49
N ARG A 162 -35.35 -4.80 37.66
CA ARG A 162 -36.08 -5.88 36.99
C ARG A 162 -36.00 -5.64 35.49
N GLY A 163 -35.66 -6.70 34.78
CA GLY A 163 -35.29 -6.69 33.38
C GLY A 163 -36.36 -6.10 32.45
N ALA A 164 -35.86 -5.44 31.41
CA ALA A 164 -36.57 -5.24 30.17
C ALA A 164 -35.55 -5.39 29.04
N ARG A 165 -35.79 -6.37 28.17
CA ARG A 165 -35.23 -6.42 26.82
C ARG A 165 -35.47 -5.06 26.16
N SER A 166 -34.41 -4.37 25.77
CA SER A 166 -34.48 -3.30 24.79
C SER A 166 -33.28 -3.42 23.89
N GLY A 167 -33.46 -4.19 22.81
CA GLY A 167 -32.65 -4.06 21.62
C GLY A 167 -32.92 -2.69 21.04
N SER A 168 -32.05 -1.73 21.36
CA SER A 168 -31.95 -0.51 20.57
C SER A 168 -31.02 -0.82 19.41
N ALA A 169 -31.63 -1.23 18.29
CA ALA A 169 -30.96 -1.29 17.00
C ALA A 169 -30.46 0.11 16.68
N ARG A 170 -29.15 0.35 16.88
CA ARG A 170 -28.50 1.54 16.36
C ARG A 170 -28.66 1.53 14.84
N THR A 171 -29.39 2.52 14.34
CA THR A 171 -29.50 2.86 12.92
C THR A 171 -28.10 2.84 12.28
N GLY A 172 -27.94 1.98 11.27
CA GLY A 172 -26.66 1.46 10.80
C GLY A 172 -25.64 2.51 10.38
N ILE A 173 -24.57 2.60 11.17
CA ILE A 173 -23.28 3.09 10.65
C ILE A 173 -22.76 1.96 9.77
N PRO A 174 -22.46 2.20 8.47
CA PRO A 174 -21.89 1.18 7.61
C PRO A 174 -20.59 0.66 8.23
N LEU A 175 -20.39 -0.65 8.17
CA LEU A 175 -19.19 -1.31 8.68
C LEU A 175 -17.94 -0.67 8.08
N PRO A 176 -16.89 -0.43 8.87
CA PRO A 176 -15.61 0.00 8.32
C PRO A 176 -15.09 -1.09 7.37
N LEU A 177 -14.58 -0.68 6.20
CA LEU A 177 -14.03 -1.62 5.22
C LEU A 177 -12.79 -2.37 5.74
N SER A 178 -12.08 -1.78 6.70
CA SER A 178 -11.00 -2.40 7.47
C SER A 178 -10.84 -1.68 8.80
N SER A 179 -10.22 -2.36 9.76
CA SER A 179 -9.78 -1.81 11.04
C SER A 179 -8.29 -2.08 11.19
N VAL A 180 -7.53 -1.09 11.67
CA VAL A 180 -6.11 -1.27 11.98
C VAL A 180 -5.91 -1.12 13.47
N TYR A 181 -5.24 -2.08 14.10
CA TYR A 181 -4.93 -2.11 15.52
C TYR A 181 -3.43 -1.96 15.73
N ALA A 182 -3.04 -1.20 16.76
CA ALA A 182 -1.68 -1.11 17.23
C ALA A 182 -1.59 -1.38 18.73
N TRP A 183 -0.55 -2.08 19.15
CA TRP A 183 -0.20 -2.24 20.56
C TRP A 183 1.31 -2.38 20.74
N GLY A 184 1.74 -2.42 22.02
CA GLY A 184 3.14 -2.37 22.38
C GLY A 184 3.65 -0.95 22.62
N SER A 185 4.93 -0.83 22.98
CA SER A 185 5.59 0.44 23.36
C SER A 185 4.80 1.32 24.35
N GLY A 186 4.10 0.70 25.30
CA GLY A 186 3.28 1.36 26.32
C GLY A 186 1.78 1.21 26.13
N ILE A 187 1.33 0.81 24.94
CA ILE A 187 -0.08 0.46 24.67
C ILE A 187 -0.30 -1.00 25.07
N SER A 188 -1.03 -1.24 26.15
CA SER A 188 -1.20 -2.58 26.76
C SER A 188 -2.30 -3.44 26.14
N THR A 189 -3.25 -2.84 25.45
CA THR A 189 -4.36 -3.51 24.74
C THR A 189 -4.48 -2.96 23.33
N PRO A 190 -5.01 -3.73 22.35
CA PRO A 190 -5.05 -3.32 20.96
C PRO A 190 -5.83 -2.02 20.79
N LEU A 191 -5.14 -0.96 20.39
CA LEU A 191 -5.73 0.34 20.13
C LEU A 191 -6.12 0.41 18.66
N ARG A 192 -7.41 0.58 18.37
CA ARG A 192 -7.87 0.83 17.00
C ARG A 192 -7.39 2.22 16.54
N LEU A 193 -6.59 2.24 15.47
CA LEU A 193 -6.07 3.47 14.89
C LEU A 193 -7.15 4.20 14.09
N PRO A 194 -7.14 5.54 14.09
CA PRO A 194 -8.04 6.31 13.24
C PRO A 194 -7.70 6.05 11.77
N MET A 195 -8.74 5.85 10.97
CA MET A 195 -8.63 5.65 9.54
C MET A 195 -9.92 6.03 8.84
N LEU A 196 -9.79 6.38 7.56
CA LEU A 196 -10.93 6.57 6.68
C LEU A 196 -11.53 5.21 6.31
N SER A 197 -12.77 5.21 5.81
CA SER A 197 -13.43 4.01 5.30
C SER A 197 -12.76 3.51 4.01
N THR A 198 -11.64 2.80 4.15
CA THR A 198 -10.82 2.23 3.08
C THR A 198 -10.37 0.83 3.45
N GLU A 199 -10.28 -0.07 2.47
CA GLU A 199 -9.74 -1.42 2.69
C GLU A 199 -8.21 -1.35 2.78
N VAL A 200 -7.61 -1.84 3.88
CA VAL A 200 -6.15 -1.93 4.09
C VAL A 200 -5.71 -3.36 3.79
N VAL A 201 -4.82 -3.50 2.81
CA VAL A 201 -4.37 -4.81 2.30
C VAL A 201 -3.07 -5.27 2.94
N GLN A 202 -2.22 -4.34 3.38
CA GLN A 202 -0.92 -4.64 3.96
C GLN A 202 -0.53 -3.55 4.96
N VAL A 203 0.11 -3.95 6.06
CA VAL A 203 0.70 -3.05 7.05
C VAL A 203 2.19 -3.34 7.23
N SER A 204 2.93 -2.32 7.68
CA SER A 204 4.33 -2.42 8.03
C SER A 204 4.61 -1.58 9.27
N ALA A 205 5.41 -2.12 10.18
CA ALA A 205 5.85 -1.44 11.38
C ALA A 205 7.38 -1.29 11.36
N GLY A 206 7.87 -0.07 11.54
CA GLY A 206 9.26 0.21 11.87
C GLY A 206 9.42 0.52 13.36
N ARG A 207 10.60 0.98 13.79
CA ARG A 207 10.82 1.42 15.17
C ARG A 207 9.89 2.57 15.56
N THR A 208 9.75 3.56 14.67
CA THR A 208 8.95 4.77 14.89
C THR A 208 7.82 4.90 13.88
N GLN A 209 7.94 4.28 12.72
CA GLN A 209 6.99 4.38 11.61
C GLN A 209 5.93 3.28 11.69
N LYS A 210 4.70 3.64 11.34
CA LYS A 210 3.59 2.70 11.12
C LYS A 210 2.97 3.07 9.78
N ALA A 211 2.96 2.13 8.85
CA ALA A 211 2.53 2.37 7.49
C ALA A 211 1.55 1.28 7.04
N GLY A 212 0.72 1.61 6.05
CA GLY A 212 -0.19 0.65 5.45
C GLY A 212 -0.55 1.03 4.02
N VAL A 213 -0.85 0.02 3.22
CA VAL A 213 -1.28 0.17 1.83
C VAL A 213 -2.76 -0.13 1.75
N THR A 214 -3.50 0.76 1.10
CA THR A 214 -4.92 0.56 0.82
C THR A 214 -5.13 -0.18 -0.49
N LYS A 215 -6.27 -0.85 -0.66
CA LYS A 215 -6.66 -1.50 -1.93
C LYS A 215 -6.74 -0.53 -3.11
N SER A 216 -7.00 0.75 -2.84
CA SER A 216 -6.95 1.83 -3.84
C SER A 216 -5.54 2.25 -4.25
N GLY A 217 -4.50 1.62 -3.71
CA GLY A 217 -3.11 1.91 -4.01
C GLY A 217 -2.53 3.13 -3.30
N ARG A 218 -3.16 3.62 -2.24
CA ARG A 218 -2.66 4.75 -1.44
C ARG A 218 -1.87 4.27 -0.23
N LEU A 219 -0.78 4.95 0.07
CA LEU A 219 0.04 4.76 1.27
C LEU A 219 -0.51 5.61 2.41
N VAL A 220 -0.81 4.99 3.54
CA VAL A 220 -1.24 5.61 4.80
C VAL A 220 -0.10 5.50 5.81
N MET A 221 0.23 6.60 6.47
CA MET A 221 1.15 6.65 7.61
C MET A 221 0.37 6.99 8.87
N TRP A 222 0.66 6.30 9.97
CA TRP A 222 0.15 6.62 11.30
C TRP A 222 1.28 7.21 12.14
N GLU A 223 1.19 8.50 12.39
CA GLU A 223 2.17 9.25 13.16
C GLU A 223 1.66 9.48 14.58
N ALA A 224 2.51 9.27 15.57
CA ALA A 224 2.25 9.80 16.91
C ALA A 224 2.46 11.32 16.90
N PRO A 225 1.73 12.11 17.71
CA PRO A 225 1.93 13.54 17.76
C PRO A 225 3.39 13.84 18.14
N PRO A 226 4.04 14.86 17.52
CA PRO A 226 5.36 15.26 17.92
C PRO A 226 5.36 15.58 19.43
N MET A 227 6.33 15.01 20.14
CA MET A 227 6.51 15.20 21.57
C MET A 227 6.63 16.72 21.84
N GLY A 228 5.62 17.30 22.49
CA GLY A 228 5.51 18.75 22.70
C GLY A 228 4.22 19.41 22.18
N ALA A 229 3.37 18.67 21.46
CA ALA A 229 2.06 19.16 20.98
C ALA A 229 0.85 18.66 21.79
N ALA A 230 1.01 18.43 23.10
CA ALA A 230 -0.14 18.30 24.00
C ALA A 230 -0.63 19.70 24.38
N GLY A 231 -1.85 20.04 23.97
CA GLY A 231 -2.44 21.34 24.20
C GLY A 231 -2.74 21.62 25.68
N GLY A 232 -2.51 22.88 26.07
CA GLY A 232 -3.13 23.55 27.21
C GLY A 232 -2.55 23.24 28.60
N PRO A 233 -2.58 24.20 29.54
CA PRO A 233 -2.14 23.96 30.91
C PRO A 233 -3.03 22.90 31.56
N SER A 234 -2.48 21.72 31.80
CA SER A 234 -3.10 20.68 32.62
C SER A 234 -3.23 21.18 34.06
N LEU A 235 -4.46 21.20 34.60
CA LEU A 235 -4.70 21.47 36.01
C LEU A 235 -3.96 20.44 36.89
N PRO A 236 -3.39 20.83 38.04
CA PRO A 236 -2.70 19.89 38.93
C PRO A 236 -3.67 18.82 39.44
N GLY A 237 -3.41 17.54 39.13
CA GLY A 237 -4.15 16.40 39.68
C GLY A 237 -4.87 15.48 38.68
N ALA A 238 -4.84 15.77 37.38
CA ALA A 238 -5.40 14.86 36.37
C ALA A 238 -4.39 13.75 36.01
N VAL A 239 -4.59 12.55 36.55
CA VAL A 239 -3.96 11.33 36.04
C VAL A 239 -4.79 10.85 34.84
N GLU A 240 -4.75 11.58 33.72
CA GLU A 240 -5.22 11.04 32.45
C GLU A 240 -4.12 10.16 31.86
N GLN A 241 -4.37 8.85 31.77
CA GLN A 241 -3.66 7.98 30.84
C GLN A 241 -4.00 8.46 29.42
N LEU A 242 -3.28 9.48 28.95
CA LEU A 242 -3.37 10.00 27.58
C LEU A 242 -2.97 8.87 26.63
N GLN A 243 -3.97 8.19 26.06
CA GLN A 243 -3.72 7.29 24.93
C GLN A 243 -3.11 8.10 23.78
N PRO A 244 -2.10 7.56 23.07
CA PRO A 244 -1.47 8.27 21.96
C PRO A 244 -2.48 8.56 20.85
N GLN A 245 -2.65 9.84 20.52
CA GLN A 245 -3.53 10.28 19.42
C GLN A 245 -2.81 10.14 18.08
N PHE A 246 -2.95 9.00 17.43
CA PHE A 246 -2.38 8.83 16.09
C PHE A 246 -3.14 9.67 15.05
N VAL A 247 -2.43 10.16 14.04
CA VAL A 247 -3.04 10.79 12.86
C VAL A 247 -2.72 9.95 11.63
N SER A 248 -3.73 9.63 10.83
CA SER A 248 -3.55 9.00 9.53
C SER A 248 -3.27 10.06 8.46
N ARG A 249 -2.16 9.95 7.73
CA ARG A 249 -1.85 10.80 6.58
C ARG A 249 -1.59 9.97 5.34
N PHE A 250 -2.20 10.37 4.22
CA PHE A 250 -1.73 9.87 2.93
C PHE A 250 -0.41 10.53 2.58
N LEU A 251 0.45 9.79 1.89
CA LEU A 251 1.68 10.34 1.34
C LEU A 251 1.36 11.55 0.44
N GLU A 252 1.88 12.73 0.80
CA GLU A 252 1.67 13.97 0.05
C GLU A 252 2.25 13.83 -1.37
N GLY A 253 1.56 14.41 -2.36
CA GLY A 253 2.02 14.35 -3.75
C GLY A 253 1.90 12.97 -4.41
N GLN A 254 1.31 11.96 -3.74
CA GLN A 254 1.05 10.63 -4.32
C GLN A 254 -0.08 10.69 -5.38
N SER A 255 0.19 11.36 -6.50
CA SER A 255 -0.71 11.44 -7.65
C SER A 255 -0.15 10.63 -8.82
N GLY A 256 -0.97 9.75 -9.40
CA GLY A 256 -0.61 8.96 -10.57
C GLY A 256 0.25 7.71 -10.33
N VAL A 257 0.59 7.39 -9.07
CA VAL A 257 1.34 6.18 -8.70
C VAL A 257 0.55 5.32 -7.72
N THR A 258 0.31 4.06 -8.09
CA THR A 258 -0.35 3.05 -7.25
C THR A 258 0.73 2.33 -6.44
N ILE A 259 0.66 2.41 -5.11
CA ILE A 259 1.53 1.63 -4.22
C ILE A 259 0.89 0.27 -3.96
N LYS A 260 1.64 -0.82 -4.15
CA LYS A 260 1.22 -2.19 -3.86
C LYS A 260 1.76 -2.71 -2.53
N HIS A 261 2.96 -2.28 -2.13
CA HIS A 261 3.63 -2.78 -0.93
C HIS A 261 4.40 -1.67 -0.22
N VAL A 262 4.49 -1.75 1.10
CA VAL A 262 5.32 -0.89 1.95
C VAL A 262 6.15 -1.74 2.91
N SER A 263 7.38 -1.32 3.17
CA SER A 263 8.23 -1.93 4.19
C SER A 263 8.96 -0.82 4.95
N CYS A 264 9.00 -0.94 6.28
CA CYS A 264 9.55 0.08 7.17
C CYS A 264 10.79 -0.47 7.88
N GLY A 265 11.91 0.23 7.79
CA GLY A 265 13.06 0.02 8.66
C GLY A 265 12.96 0.84 9.94
N ASP A 266 14.08 1.05 10.62
CA ASP A 266 14.08 1.81 11.89
C ASP A 266 13.73 3.29 11.68
N LEU A 267 14.30 3.92 10.66
CA LEU A 267 14.22 5.36 10.39
C LEU A 267 13.97 5.68 8.90
N PHE A 268 13.60 4.68 8.11
CA PHE A 268 13.34 4.82 6.68
C PHE A 268 12.22 3.88 6.23
N SER A 269 11.64 4.16 5.08
CA SER A 269 10.60 3.35 4.45
C SER A 269 10.94 3.12 2.98
N ALA A 270 10.57 1.94 2.50
CA ALA A 270 10.53 1.59 1.09
C ALA A 270 9.08 1.35 0.68
N CYS A 271 8.68 1.86 -0.48
CA CYS A 271 7.40 1.54 -1.08
C CYS A 271 7.60 1.03 -2.51
N LEU A 272 6.78 0.06 -2.88
CA LEU A 272 6.80 -0.61 -4.18
C LEU A 272 5.53 -0.25 -4.94
N THR A 273 5.70 0.19 -6.17
CA THR A 273 4.58 0.55 -7.05
C THR A 273 3.97 -0.68 -7.74
N ASP A 274 2.80 -0.51 -8.36
CA ASP A 274 2.17 -1.54 -9.19
C ASP A 274 2.95 -1.92 -10.45
N ARG A 275 3.90 -1.07 -10.86
CA ARG A 275 4.83 -1.24 -11.99
C ARG A 275 6.20 -1.82 -11.60
N GLY A 276 6.36 -2.25 -10.35
CA GLY A 276 7.61 -2.84 -9.88
C GLY A 276 8.75 -1.84 -9.60
N ILE A 277 8.44 -0.54 -9.50
CA ILE A 277 9.41 0.50 -9.14
C ILE A 277 9.49 0.64 -7.62
N ILE A 278 10.71 0.59 -7.07
CA ILE A 278 10.97 0.88 -5.65
C ILE A 278 11.25 2.38 -5.46
N MET A 279 10.63 2.96 -4.45
CA MET A 279 10.98 4.28 -3.92
C MET A 279 11.33 4.18 -2.44
N THR A 280 12.33 4.94 -2.01
CA THR A 280 12.81 4.96 -0.61
C THR A 280 12.84 6.40 -0.09
N PHE A 281 12.62 6.56 1.21
CA PHE A 281 12.67 7.85 1.91
C PHE A 281 12.87 7.64 3.43
N GLY A 282 13.28 8.69 4.13
CA GLY A 282 13.71 8.70 5.52
C GLY A 282 15.22 8.91 5.63
N SER A 283 15.85 8.25 6.60
CA SER A 283 17.29 8.41 6.82
C SER A 283 18.14 7.63 5.82
N GLY A 284 19.16 8.29 5.27
CA GLY A 284 20.22 7.76 4.40
C GLY A 284 21.34 7.05 5.16
N SER A 285 21.29 7.05 6.50
CA SER A 285 22.28 6.39 7.35
C SER A 285 22.51 4.94 6.93
N ASN A 286 23.77 4.48 6.92
CA ASN A 286 24.19 3.16 6.45
C ASN A 286 23.86 2.85 4.97
N GLY A 287 23.41 3.83 4.17
CA GLY A 287 23.12 3.64 2.75
C GLY A 287 21.80 2.93 2.45
N CYS A 288 20.90 2.79 3.43
CA CYS A 288 19.66 2.00 3.32
C CYS A 288 18.69 2.49 2.25
N LEU A 289 18.84 3.73 1.77
CA LEU A 289 17.99 4.27 0.72
C LEU A 289 18.40 3.81 -0.69
N GLY A 290 19.63 3.32 -0.89
CA GLY A 290 20.04 2.73 -2.16
C GLY A 290 20.36 3.74 -3.27
N HIS A 291 20.56 5.02 -2.95
CA HIS A 291 20.82 6.09 -3.93
C HIS A 291 22.31 6.35 -4.22
N GLY A 292 23.21 5.43 -3.84
CA GLY A 292 24.66 5.57 -4.03
C GLY A 292 25.32 6.58 -3.09
N ASN A 293 24.63 6.99 -2.02
CA ASN A 293 25.10 7.94 -1.03
C ASN A 293 24.42 7.70 0.33
N PHE A 294 24.73 8.54 1.32
CA PHE A 294 24.23 8.44 2.69
C PHE A 294 23.30 9.60 3.09
N THR A 295 22.75 10.32 2.11
CA THR A 295 21.95 11.52 2.38
C THR A 295 20.51 11.15 2.72
N ASP A 296 19.95 11.77 3.76
CA ASP A 296 18.54 11.65 4.09
C ASP A 296 17.65 12.20 2.97
N VAL A 297 16.49 11.57 2.76
CA VAL A 297 15.53 11.97 1.72
C VAL A 297 14.15 12.05 2.36
N THR A 298 13.52 13.22 2.37
CA THR A 298 12.24 13.43 3.06
C THR A 298 11.02 12.99 2.25
N GLN A 299 11.16 12.87 0.92
CA GLN A 299 10.11 12.44 0.00
C GLN A 299 10.51 11.17 -0.74
N PRO A 300 9.57 10.29 -1.12
CA PRO A 300 9.87 9.08 -1.88
C PRO A 300 10.70 9.38 -3.13
N LYS A 301 11.88 8.78 -3.21
CA LYS A 301 12.79 8.89 -4.35
C LYS A 301 13.00 7.53 -4.97
N ILE A 302 12.99 7.47 -6.30
CA ILE A 302 13.22 6.23 -7.05
C ILE A 302 14.64 5.71 -6.80
N VAL A 303 14.77 4.41 -6.58
CA VAL A 303 16.06 3.72 -6.54
C VAL A 303 16.51 3.45 -7.98
N GLU A 304 17.21 4.41 -8.59
CA GLU A 304 17.57 4.40 -10.02
C GLU A 304 18.37 3.16 -10.44
N ALA A 305 19.19 2.62 -9.55
CA ALA A 305 19.99 1.41 -9.82
C ALA A 305 19.15 0.16 -10.11
N LEU A 306 17.86 0.15 -9.77
CA LEU A 306 16.94 -0.96 -10.05
C LEU A 306 16.00 -0.66 -11.24
N LEU A 307 16.19 0.45 -11.96
CA LEU A 307 15.45 0.70 -13.18
C LEU A 307 15.81 -0.36 -14.23
N GLY A 308 14.79 -1.01 -14.79
CA GLY A 308 14.94 -2.14 -15.71
C GLY A 308 14.56 -3.47 -15.08
N TYR A 309 14.54 -3.57 -13.75
CA TYR A 309 14.03 -4.74 -13.02
C TYR A 309 12.58 -4.48 -12.58
N GLU A 310 11.71 -5.45 -12.82
CA GLU A 310 10.35 -5.42 -12.26
C GLU A 310 10.37 -6.07 -10.88
N ILE A 311 10.44 -5.25 -9.83
CA ILE A 311 10.47 -5.74 -8.45
C ILE A 311 9.08 -6.21 -8.02
N VAL A 312 9.01 -7.37 -7.37
CA VAL A 312 7.75 -7.96 -6.88
C VAL A 312 7.59 -7.88 -5.37
N GLN A 313 8.69 -7.83 -4.61
CA GLN A 313 8.65 -7.66 -3.15
C GLN A 313 9.90 -6.92 -2.65
N VAL A 314 9.72 -6.16 -1.57
CA VAL A 314 10.78 -5.47 -0.82
C VAL A 314 10.60 -5.72 0.68
N ALA A 315 11.69 -5.96 1.39
CA ALA A 315 11.73 -6.08 2.85
C ALA A 315 12.83 -5.19 3.43
N CYS A 316 12.53 -4.53 4.54
CA CYS A 316 13.45 -3.62 5.23
C CYS A 316 13.76 -4.19 6.60
N GLY A 317 15.04 -4.35 6.88
CA GLY A 317 15.51 -4.58 8.25
C GLY A 317 15.69 -3.26 8.99
N ALA A 318 16.37 -3.31 10.13
CA ALA A 318 16.67 -2.11 10.90
C ALA A 318 17.49 -1.09 10.09
N SER A 319 18.44 -1.55 9.28
CA SER A 319 19.36 -0.70 8.50
C SER A 319 19.85 -1.36 7.22
N HIS A 320 19.02 -2.18 6.58
CA HIS A 320 19.31 -2.79 5.28
C HIS A 320 18.00 -3.15 4.57
N VAL A 321 18.10 -3.46 3.28
CA VAL A 321 16.95 -3.77 2.42
C VAL A 321 17.29 -4.97 1.57
N LEU A 322 16.32 -5.88 1.41
CA LEU A 322 16.29 -6.89 0.36
C LEU A 322 15.14 -6.59 -0.60
N ALA A 323 15.35 -6.88 -1.88
CA ALA A 323 14.33 -6.84 -2.92
C ALA A 323 14.44 -8.07 -3.81
N VAL A 324 13.32 -8.54 -4.37
CA VAL A 324 13.30 -9.63 -5.35
C VAL A 324 12.53 -9.22 -6.60
N SER A 325 13.09 -9.55 -7.78
CA SER A 325 12.48 -9.28 -9.08
C SER A 325 11.51 -10.38 -9.51
N ASN A 326 10.70 -10.10 -10.54
CA ASN A 326 9.87 -11.08 -11.23
C ASN A 326 10.70 -12.22 -11.86
N GLU A 327 11.96 -11.94 -12.22
CA GLU A 327 12.97 -12.88 -12.73
C GLU A 327 13.73 -13.63 -11.63
N ARG A 328 13.26 -13.56 -10.37
CA ARG A 328 13.83 -14.29 -9.22
C ARG A 328 15.21 -13.82 -8.78
N GLU A 329 15.65 -12.66 -9.23
CA GLU A 329 16.91 -12.06 -8.81
C GLU A 329 16.73 -11.36 -7.47
N VAL A 330 17.68 -11.55 -6.57
CA VAL A 330 17.67 -10.93 -5.24
C VAL A 330 18.69 -9.80 -5.21
N PHE A 331 18.29 -8.65 -4.66
CA PHE A 331 19.16 -7.51 -4.44
C PHE A 331 19.20 -7.15 -2.97
N ALA A 332 20.36 -6.72 -2.47
CA ALA A 332 20.53 -6.24 -1.11
C ALA A 332 21.41 -4.98 -1.04
N TRP A 333 21.11 -4.10 -0.09
CA TRP A 333 21.92 -2.93 0.23
C TRP A 333 21.66 -2.42 1.65
N GLY A 334 22.50 -1.51 2.12
CA GLY A 334 22.51 -0.94 3.47
C GLY A 334 23.71 -1.43 4.27
N ARG A 335 23.51 -1.63 5.57
CA ARG A 335 24.53 -2.11 6.51
C ARG A 335 24.93 -3.56 6.22
N GLY A 336 26.23 -3.85 6.26
CA GLY A 336 26.81 -5.17 5.95
C GLY A 336 27.08 -6.08 7.15
N ASP A 337 27.18 -5.53 8.37
CA ASP A 337 27.65 -6.24 9.56
C ASP A 337 26.94 -7.60 9.77
N ASN A 338 27.71 -8.59 10.24
CA ASN A 338 27.30 -10.00 10.44
C ASN A 338 26.93 -10.73 9.13
N GLY A 339 27.11 -10.10 7.96
CA GLY A 339 26.83 -10.75 6.67
C GLY A 339 25.39 -10.62 6.20
N ARG A 340 24.62 -9.70 6.79
CA ARG A 340 23.16 -9.59 6.60
C ARG A 340 22.70 -9.29 5.16
N LEU A 341 23.62 -8.86 4.29
CA LEU A 341 23.34 -8.63 2.87
C LEU A 341 23.46 -9.91 2.03
N GLY A 342 24.10 -10.97 2.54
CA GLY A 342 24.27 -12.24 1.83
C GLY A 342 25.28 -12.19 0.67
N LEU A 343 26.10 -11.14 0.58
CA LEU A 343 27.06 -10.91 -0.51
C LEU A 343 28.38 -11.69 -0.35
N GLY A 344 28.52 -12.50 0.70
CA GLY A 344 29.78 -13.16 1.05
C GLY A 344 30.79 -12.26 1.76
N THR A 345 30.41 -11.02 2.06
CA THR A 345 31.23 -10.01 2.75
C THR A 345 30.44 -9.36 3.89
N LEU A 346 31.15 -8.59 4.74
CA LEU A 346 30.55 -7.78 5.81
C LEU A 346 30.43 -6.30 5.43
N GLU A 347 30.78 -5.96 4.18
CA GLU A 347 30.87 -4.58 3.74
C GLU A 347 29.48 -3.96 3.54
N PRO A 348 29.27 -2.70 3.95
CA PRO A 348 28.04 -1.99 3.65
C PRO A 348 28.01 -1.56 2.17
N HIS A 349 26.81 -1.50 1.60
CA HIS A 349 26.60 -1.03 0.24
C HIS A 349 25.50 0.02 0.21
N ASN A 350 25.76 1.19 -0.35
CA ASN A 350 24.78 2.28 -0.44
C ASN A 350 23.99 2.30 -1.76
N SER A 351 24.18 1.28 -2.59
CA SER A 351 23.43 1.00 -3.81
C SER A 351 23.10 -0.50 -3.88
N PRO A 352 21.95 -0.88 -4.47
CA PRO A 352 21.55 -2.27 -4.67
C PRO A 352 22.65 -3.13 -5.29
N GLN A 353 22.98 -4.25 -4.64
CA GLN A 353 23.90 -5.27 -5.14
C GLN A 353 23.13 -6.55 -5.38
N GLN A 354 23.41 -7.24 -6.49
CA GLN A 354 22.82 -8.55 -6.74
C GLN A 354 23.42 -9.59 -5.78
N VAL A 355 22.55 -10.30 -5.08
CA VAL A 355 22.90 -11.34 -4.11
C VAL A 355 22.95 -12.69 -4.83
N PRO A 356 24.06 -13.45 -4.72
CA PRO A 356 24.11 -14.80 -5.27
C PRO A 356 23.13 -15.71 -4.55
N VAL A 357 22.16 -16.26 -5.30
CA VAL A 357 21.26 -17.32 -4.84
C VAL A 357 21.79 -18.66 -5.39
N PRO A 358 21.86 -19.73 -4.58
CA PRO A 358 22.27 -21.04 -5.07
C PRO A 358 21.39 -21.49 -6.26
N PRO A 359 21.98 -22.03 -7.35
CA PRO A 359 21.28 -22.28 -8.61
C PRO A 359 20.14 -23.30 -8.52
N GLU A 360 20.11 -24.14 -7.49
CA GLU A 360 19.04 -25.08 -7.18
C GLU A 360 17.79 -24.42 -6.54
N HIS A 361 17.84 -23.11 -6.30
CA HIS A 361 16.81 -22.36 -5.60
C HIS A 361 16.39 -21.11 -6.37
N GLU A 362 15.07 -20.89 -6.42
CA GLU A 362 14.50 -19.68 -7.00
C GLU A 362 13.81 -18.86 -5.90
N ALA A 363 14.17 -17.59 -5.79
CA ALA A 363 13.64 -16.69 -4.77
C ALA A 363 12.18 -16.31 -5.06
N GLN A 364 11.29 -16.55 -4.11
CA GLN A 364 9.89 -16.13 -4.16
C GLN A 364 9.64 -14.87 -3.34
N GLY A 365 10.25 -14.77 -2.16
CA GLY A 365 10.05 -13.65 -1.25
C GLY A 365 11.24 -13.37 -0.36
N VAL A 366 11.25 -12.17 0.22
CA VAL A 366 12.35 -11.64 1.03
C VAL A 366 11.84 -11.19 2.40
N ILE A 367 12.64 -11.43 3.43
CA ILE A 367 12.37 -11.08 4.83
C ILE A 367 13.64 -10.48 5.43
N CYS A 368 13.50 -9.44 6.23
CA CYS A 368 14.63 -8.80 6.92
C CYS A 368 14.34 -8.69 8.41
N GLY A 369 15.29 -9.14 9.24
CA GLY A 369 15.32 -8.87 10.66
C GLY A 369 16.17 -7.64 10.99
N ILE A 370 16.61 -7.54 12.25
CA ILE A 370 17.49 -6.44 12.69
C ILE A 370 18.93 -6.58 12.16
N ASP A 371 19.44 -7.80 12.11
CA ASP A 371 20.84 -8.14 11.83
C ASP A 371 21.00 -9.39 10.96
N ALA A 372 19.91 -9.80 10.29
CA ALA A 372 19.85 -10.97 9.42
C ALA A 372 18.77 -10.82 8.36
N SER A 373 18.82 -11.70 7.37
CA SER A 373 17.89 -11.74 6.24
C SER A 373 17.52 -13.18 5.89
N MET A 374 16.32 -13.36 5.34
CA MET A 374 15.88 -14.63 4.78
C MET A 374 15.29 -14.43 3.39
N VAL A 375 15.42 -15.46 2.57
CA VAL A 375 14.76 -15.61 1.27
C VAL A 375 13.90 -16.87 1.34
N LEU A 376 12.61 -16.74 1.07
CA LEU A 376 11.70 -17.87 0.90
C LEU A 376 11.73 -18.28 -0.58
N THR A 377 11.97 -19.54 -0.87
CA THR A 377 12.04 -20.08 -2.22
C THR A 377 10.69 -20.59 -2.70
N ILE A 378 10.52 -20.75 -4.02
CA ILE A 378 9.31 -21.36 -4.61
C ILE A 378 9.05 -22.79 -4.13
N SER A 379 10.11 -23.50 -3.73
CA SER A 379 10.04 -24.88 -3.24
C SER A 379 9.68 -24.96 -1.75
N GLY A 380 9.39 -23.82 -1.10
CA GLY A 380 9.08 -23.75 0.31
C GLY A 380 10.30 -23.96 1.21
N ARG A 381 11.51 -23.62 0.74
CA ARG A 381 12.74 -23.63 1.54
C ARG A 381 13.10 -22.21 1.96
N ILE A 382 13.85 -22.09 3.05
CA ILE A 382 14.41 -20.82 3.50
C ILE A 382 15.92 -20.83 3.29
N LEU A 383 16.41 -19.77 2.67
CA LEU A 383 17.81 -19.39 2.68
C LEU A 383 17.99 -18.23 3.66
N ALA A 384 19.06 -18.22 4.43
CA ALA A 384 19.31 -17.17 5.42
C ALA A 384 20.77 -16.72 5.41
N CYS A 385 20.99 -15.46 5.79
CA CYS A 385 22.31 -14.87 6.03
C CYS A 385 22.23 -13.86 7.18
N GLY A 386 23.37 -13.48 7.74
CA GLY A 386 23.47 -12.59 8.90
C GLY A 386 23.81 -13.31 10.20
N SER A 387 23.47 -12.68 11.32
CA SER A 387 23.68 -13.25 12.66
C SER A 387 22.75 -14.45 12.91
N ASN A 388 23.32 -15.61 13.23
CA ASN A 388 22.64 -16.84 13.63
C ASN A 388 22.78 -17.15 15.14
N ARG A 389 23.00 -16.13 15.98
CA ARG A 389 23.06 -16.32 17.43
C ARG A 389 21.83 -17.08 17.95
N PHE A 390 22.06 -18.06 18.82
CA PHE A 390 21.04 -18.98 19.35
C PHE A 390 20.31 -19.83 18.28
N ASN A 391 20.90 -19.99 17.10
CA ASN A 391 20.29 -20.65 15.95
C ASN A 391 19.02 -19.96 15.41
N LYS A 392 18.91 -18.63 15.56
CA LYS A 392 17.68 -17.91 15.14
C LYS A 392 17.42 -17.95 13.63
N LEU A 393 18.37 -18.38 12.81
CA LEU A 393 18.21 -18.59 11.36
C LEU A 393 18.09 -20.07 10.99
N GLY A 394 18.20 -21.01 11.94
CA GLY A 394 18.11 -22.44 11.67
C GLY A 394 19.28 -23.01 10.86
N LEU A 395 20.44 -22.37 10.89
CA LEU A 395 21.61 -22.77 10.10
C LEU A 395 22.48 -23.84 10.78
N ASP A 396 22.25 -24.13 12.06
CA ASP A 396 22.91 -25.25 12.71
C ASP A 396 22.56 -26.57 12.02
N CYS A 397 23.52 -27.49 11.98
CA CYS A 397 23.30 -28.83 11.50
C CYS A 397 22.65 -29.69 12.60
N ILE A 398 21.32 -29.80 12.56
CA ILE A 398 20.53 -30.60 13.51
C ILE A 398 19.72 -31.61 12.70
N THR A 399 19.98 -32.90 12.88
CA THR A 399 19.30 -33.97 12.12
C THR A 399 18.34 -34.81 12.95
N ALA A 400 18.53 -34.88 14.27
CA ALA A 400 17.79 -35.77 15.17
C ALA A 400 17.02 -35.01 16.28
N GLU A 401 16.75 -33.71 16.11
CA GLU A 401 16.09 -32.86 17.12
C GLU A 401 16.82 -32.80 18.47
N GLU A 402 18.12 -33.10 18.47
CA GLU A 402 19.02 -33.01 19.61
C GLU A 402 19.87 -31.73 19.55
N GLU A 403 20.38 -31.30 20.71
CA GLU A 403 21.27 -30.13 20.76
C GLU A 403 22.53 -30.37 19.91
N PRO A 404 22.90 -29.46 19.01
CA PRO A 404 24.05 -29.63 18.13
C PRO A 404 25.36 -29.50 18.92
N SER A 405 26.34 -30.34 18.57
CA SER A 405 27.73 -30.15 19.01
C SER A 405 28.28 -28.80 18.52
N GLN A 406 29.32 -28.27 19.16
CA GLN A 406 29.89 -26.95 18.83
C GLN A 406 30.32 -26.85 17.36
N GLU A 407 30.83 -27.93 16.76
CA GLU A 407 31.24 -27.98 15.35
C GLU A 407 30.07 -27.87 14.36
N ASN A 408 28.85 -28.22 14.81
CA ASN A 408 27.63 -28.14 14.03
C ASN A 408 26.89 -26.81 14.21
N GLN A 409 27.40 -25.91 15.06
CA GLN A 409 26.80 -24.60 15.32
C GLN A 409 27.36 -23.56 14.35
N VAL A 410 26.46 -22.74 13.80
CA VAL A 410 26.82 -21.60 12.95
C VAL A 410 26.44 -20.33 13.70
N GLU A 411 27.39 -19.41 13.93
CA GLU A 411 27.09 -18.14 14.61
C GLU A 411 26.73 -17.02 13.63
N GLU A 412 27.31 -17.02 12.43
CA GLU A 412 27.10 -16.00 11.41
C GLU A 412 27.23 -16.61 10.01
N ALA A 413 26.49 -16.06 9.05
CA ALA A 413 26.50 -16.51 7.66
C ALA A 413 26.67 -15.31 6.71
N PRO A 414 27.86 -15.13 6.08
CA PRO A 414 28.13 -14.01 5.19
C PRO A 414 27.42 -14.09 3.84
N ALA A 415 27.03 -15.29 3.42
CA ALA A 415 26.29 -15.57 2.20
C ALA A 415 24.97 -16.28 2.52
N LEU A 416 24.03 -16.26 1.57
CA LEU A 416 22.78 -17.04 1.70
C LEU A 416 23.09 -18.53 1.81
N ALA A 417 22.61 -19.15 2.88
CA ALA A 417 22.74 -20.58 3.13
C ALA A 417 21.37 -21.19 3.47
N CYS A 418 21.12 -22.42 3.03
CA CYS A 418 19.89 -23.13 3.37
C CYS A 418 19.79 -23.41 4.88
N ILE A 419 18.57 -23.39 5.42
CA ILE A 419 18.29 -23.93 6.76
C ILE A 419 18.73 -25.40 6.82
N ARG A 420 19.39 -25.78 7.92
CA ARG A 420 19.95 -27.13 8.17
C ARG A 420 19.43 -27.79 9.45
N SER A 421 18.56 -27.09 10.18
CA SER A 421 18.01 -27.60 11.44
C SER A 421 16.68 -28.34 11.24
N ALA A 422 16.59 -29.57 11.72
CA ALA A 422 15.37 -30.35 11.75
C ALA A 422 14.39 -29.76 12.80
N PRO A 423 13.07 -29.86 12.58
CA PRO A 423 12.41 -30.45 11.40
C PRO A 423 12.26 -29.47 10.22
N LEU A 424 12.67 -28.20 10.37
CA LEU A 424 12.50 -27.16 9.34
C LEU A 424 13.17 -27.50 8.00
N LEU A 425 14.25 -28.28 8.03
CA LEU A 425 14.95 -28.71 6.83
C LEU A 425 14.12 -29.67 5.94
N HIS A 426 13.13 -30.35 6.52
CA HIS A 426 12.28 -31.33 5.82
C HIS A 426 10.95 -30.73 5.40
N GLU A 427 10.38 -29.83 6.20
CA GLU A 427 9.05 -29.27 5.98
C GLU A 427 9.05 -28.14 4.92
N PRO A 428 8.02 -28.07 4.05
CA PRO A 428 7.80 -26.91 3.19
C PRO A 428 7.23 -25.75 4.01
N ILE A 429 7.91 -24.61 3.98
CA ILE A 429 7.54 -23.40 4.69
C ILE A 429 6.73 -22.46 3.77
N VAL A 430 5.64 -21.90 4.28
CA VAL A 430 4.75 -20.97 3.56
C VAL A 430 4.81 -19.54 4.07
N CYS A 431 5.24 -19.36 5.32
CA CYS A 431 5.38 -18.04 5.95
C CYS A 431 6.49 -18.12 7.01
N ALA A 432 7.30 -17.07 7.14
CA ALA A 432 8.28 -16.95 8.20
C ALA A 432 8.48 -15.47 8.55
N ASP A 433 8.99 -15.21 9.75
CA ASP A 433 9.40 -13.88 10.15
C ASP A 433 10.60 -13.93 11.12
N ILE A 434 11.42 -12.88 11.09
CA ILE A 434 12.66 -12.76 11.85
C ILE A 434 12.53 -11.61 12.86
N GLY A 435 12.57 -11.95 14.15
CA GLY A 435 12.63 -10.98 15.22
C GLY A 435 14.06 -10.51 15.51
N THR A 436 14.26 -9.90 16.67
CA THR A 436 15.62 -9.48 17.09
C THR A 436 16.50 -10.66 17.46
N ALA A 437 15.95 -11.63 18.19
CA ALA A 437 16.72 -12.72 18.78
C ALA A 437 16.15 -14.11 18.47
N HIS A 438 15.02 -14.20 17.81
CA HIS A 438 14.32 -15.43 17.46
C HIS A 438 13.58 -15.26 16.13
N SER A 439 13.15 -16.38 15.56
CA SER A 439 12.35 -16.44 14.34
C SER A 439 11.19 -17.39 14.51
N ALA A 440 10.21 -17.26 13.61
CA ALA A 440 9.10 -18.18 13.50
C ALA A 440 8.92 -18.60 12.04
N ALA A 441 8.51 -19.85 11.83
CA ALA A 441 8.20 -20.40 10.53
C ALA A 441 6.90 -21.21 10.60
N VAL A 442 6.12 -21.16 9.52
CA VAL A 442 4.83 -21.84 9.37
C VAL A 442 4.94 -22.81 8.20
N THR A 443 4.68 -24.08 8.46
CA THR A 443 4.70 -25.13 7.43
C THR A 443 3.43 -25.09 6.57
N ALA A 444 3.45 -25.75 5.41
CA ALA A 444 2.26 -25.89 4.56
C ALA A 444 1.10 -26.63 5.24
N SER A 445 1.38 -27.46 6.26
CA SER A 445 0.37 -28.11 7.09
C SER A 445 -0.27 -27.16 8.13
N GLY A 446 0.28 -25.95 8.30
CA GLY A 446 -0.19 -24.93 9.24
C GLY A 446 0.40 -25.06 10.64
N GLN A 447 1.48 -25.84 10.81
CA GLN A 447 2.20 -25.94 12.08
C GLN A 447 3.14 -24.75 12.24
N CYS A 448 3.23 -24.22 13.46
CA CYS A 448 4.10 -23.10 13.80
C CYS A 448 5.33 -23.60 14.56
N TYR A 449 6.50 -23.30 14.03
CA TYR A 449 7.79 -23.54 14.66
C TYR A 449 8.44 -22.22 15.07
N THR A 450 9.11 -22.21 16.21
CA THR A 450 9.92 -21.08 16.68
C THR A 450 11.31 -21.54 17.07
N PHE A 451 12.31 -20.69 16.83
CA PHE A 451 13.72 -21.02 17.04
C PHE A 451 14.53 -19.76 17.33
N GLY A 452 15.64 -19.90 18.05
CA GLY A 452 16.44 -18.76 18.53
C GLY A 452 16.46 -18.64 20.05
N SER A 453 16.60 -17.40 20.54
CA SER A 453 16.62 -17.11 21.98
C SER A 453 15.25 -17.37 22.63
N ASN A 454 15.26 -17.91 23.85
CA ASN A 454 14.06 -18.11 24.68
C ASN A 454 14.12 -17.41 26.04
N GLN A 455 14.95 -16.38 26.19
CA GLN A 455 15.18 -15.71 27.48
C GLN A 455 13.90 -15.12 28.12
N HIS A 456 12.87 -14.86 27.32
CA HIS A 456 11.61 -14.27 27.74
C HIS A 456 10.39 -15.16 27.40
N GLY A 457 10.61 -16.43 27.04
CA GLY A 457 9.53 -17.34 26.66
C GLY A 457 9.00 -17.12 25.24
N GLN A 458 9.71 -16.38 24.38
CA GLN A 458 9.28 -16.04 23.02
C GLN A 458 9.18 -17.25 22.06
N LEU A 459 9.71 -18.41 22.46
CA LEU A 459 9.53 -19.66 21.73
C LEU A 459 8.22 -20.39 22.10
N GLY A 460 7.48 -19.93 23.11
CA GLY A 460 6.16 -20.50 23.42
C GLY A 460 6.21 -21.90 24.04
N THR A 461 7.34 -22.27 24.66
CA THR A 461 7.56 -23.60 25.27
C THR A 461 6.94 -23.75 26.66
N GLY A 462 6.33 -22.69 27.21
CA GLY A 462 5.91 -22.63 28.62
C GLY A 462 7.07 -22.41 29.60
N THR A 463 8.30 -22.36 29.11
CA THR A 463 9.52 -22.13 29.91
C THR A 463 10.41 -21.07 29.26
N CYS A 464 11.43 -20.61 29.98
CA CYS A 464 12.50 -19.77 29.41
C CYS A 464 13.80 -20.58 29.20
N ARG A 465 13.72 -21.91 29.12
CA ARG A 465 14.89 -22.75 28.85
C ARG A 465 15.37 -22.50 27.42
N SER A 466 16.67 -22.28 27.26
CA SER A 466 17.31 -22.15 25.95
C SER A 466 17.43 -23.51 25.28
N SER A 467 17.23 -23.53 23.97
CA SER A 467 17.53 -24.66 23.10
C SER A 467 17.90 -24.11 21.72
N ARG A 468 18.87 -24.72 21.04
CA ARG A 468 19.17 -24.40 19.64
C ARG A 468 18.27 -25.18 18.67
N VAL A 469 17.49 -26.14 19.17
CA VAL A 469 16.57 -26.96 18.36
C VAL A 469 15.28 -26.17 18.07
N PRO A 470 14.82 -26.12 16.81
CA PRO A 470 13.52 -25.57 16.47
C PRO A 470 12.38 -26.26 17.21
N TYR A 471 11.52 -25.47 17.84
CA TYR A 471 10.43 -25.94 18.68
C TYR A 471 9.09 -25.84 17.97
N LEU A 472 8.35 -26.95 17.90
CA LEU A 472 6.94 -26.97 17.52
C LEU A 472 6.12 -26.35 18.65
N VAL A 473 5.40 -25.26 18.37
CA VAL A 473 4.60 -24.56 19.37
C VAL A 473 3.34 -25.38 19.72
N VAL A 474 3.45 -26.26 20.71
CA VAL A 474 2.40 -27.22 21.09
C VAL A 474 1.08 -26.52 21.45
N GLY A 475 1.15 -25.32 22.05
CA GLY A 475 -0.02 -24.51 22.38
C GLY A 475 -0.87 -24.06 21.18
N LEU A 476 -0.38 -24.23 19.95
CA LEU A 476 -1.10 -23.89 18.72
C LEU A 476 -1.46 -25.11 17.86
N GLN A 477 -1.28 -26.35 18.34
CA GLN A 477 -1.54 -27.54 17.49
C GLN A 477 -2.98 -27.66 16.98
N ALA A 478 -3.95 -27.12 17.71
CA ALA A 478 -5.35 -27.08 17.30
C ALA A 478 -5.66 -25.93 16.31
N VAL A 479 -4.73 -25.00 16.10
CA VAL A 479 -4.88 -23.81 15.28
C VAL A 479 -4.11 -24.00 13.99
N LYS A 480 -4.79 -23.91 12.84
CA LYS A 480 -4.11 -23.87 11.55
C LYS A 480 -3.51 -22.49 11.34
N VAL A 481 -2.23 -22.32 11.67
CA VAL A 481 -1.55 -21.02 11.58
C VAL A 481 -1.31 -20.66 10.10
N THR A 482 -1.54 -19.40 9.74
CA THR A 482 -1.37 -18.87 8.39
C THR A 482 -0.38 -17.71 8.31
N MET A 483 -0.20 -16.95 9.39
CA MET A 483 0.75 -15.85 9.46
C MET A 483 1.46 -15.83 10.81
N VAL A 484 2.70 -15.38 10.80
CA VAL A 484 3.51 -15.12 12.00
C VAL A 484 4.19 -13.76 11.89
N ALA A 485 4.41 -13.12 13.02
CA ALA A 485 5.26 -11.94 13.12
C ALA A 485 6.06 -11.95 14.44
N CYS A 486 7.31 -11.52 14.38
CA CYS A 486 8.28 -11.60 15.46
C CYS A 486 8.74 -10.18 15.86
N GLY A 487 8.64 -9.87 17.15
CA GLY A 487 9.16 -8.64 17.72
C GLY A 487 10.58 -8.77 18.27
N ASP A 488 10.91 -7.95 19.27
CA ASP A 488 12.20 -8.01 19.96
C ASP A 488 12.38 -9.27 20.79
N ALA A 489 11.34 -9.67 21.51
CA ALA A 489 11.31 -10.85 22.37
C ALA A 489 9.88 -11.37 22.56
N PHE A 490 9.05 -11.27 21.53
CA PHE A 490 7.68 -11.78 21.54
C PHE A 490 7.28 -12.22 20.13
N THR A 491 6.22 -13.03 20.04
CA THR A 491 5.73 -13.60 18.80
C THR A 491 4.22 -13.42 18.71
N VAL A 492 3.74 -13.17 17.49
CA VAL A 492 2.34 -13.13 17.11
C VAL A 492 2.11 -14.23 16.09
N ALA A 493 1.07 -15.05 16.27
CA ALA A 493 0.62 -16.02 15.28
C ALA A 493 -0.87 -15.82 14.99
N ILE A 494 -1.26 -16.10 13.76
CA ILE A 494 -2.62 -15.89 13.28
C ILE A 494 -3.15 -17.18 12.67
N GLY A 495 -4.29 -17.64 13.17
CA GLY A 495 -5.03 -18.79 12.67
C GLY A 495 -5.81 -18.47 11.40
N ALA A 496 -6.10 -19.51 10.62
CA ALA A 496 -6.92 -19.43 9.41
C ALA A 496 -8.36 -18.94 9.67
N ASP A 497 -8.83 -19.04 10.91
CA ASP A 497 -10.11 -18.54 11.41
C ASP A 497 -10.06 -17.09 11.90
N GLY A 498 -8.90 -16.44 11.81
CA GLY A 498 -8.68 -15.07 12.28
C GLY A 498 -8.32 -14.96 13.76
N GLU A 499 -8.13 -16.07 14.48
CA GLU A 499 -7.63 -16.04 15.85
C GLU A 499 -6.22 -15.44 15.90
N VAL A 500 -5.99 -14.48 16.79
CA VAL A 500 -4.70 -13.82 16.98
C VAL A 500 -4.11 -14.23 18.32
N CYS A 501 -2.98 -14.92 18.32
CA CYS A 501 -2.31 -15.40 19.52
C CYS A 501 -0.96 -14.70 19.73
N THR A 502 -0.63 -14.37 20.97
CA THR A 502 0.66 -13.73 21.33
C THR A 502 1.32 -14.38 22.53
N TRP A 503 2.66 -14.40 22.55
CA TRP A 503 3.48 -14.88 23.67
C TRP A 503 4.90 -14.29 23.63
N GLY A 504 5.67 -14.51 24.70
CA GLY A 504 6.97 -13.92 24.97
C GLY A 504 6.87 -12.75 25.97
N LYS A 505 7.76 -11.78 25.84
CA LYS A 505 7.91 -10.68 26.80
C LYS A 505 6.65 -9.80 26.89
N GLY A 506 5.97 -9.82 28.04
CA GLY A 506 4.78 -8.99 28.33
C GLY A 506 5.02 -7.49 28.57
N ALA A 507 6.25 -7.11 28.95
CA ALA A 507 6.57 -5.75 29.37
C ALA A 507 6.19 -4.69 28.31
N ARG A 508 5.77 -3.50 28.76
CA ARG A 508 5.34 -2.38 27.89
C ARG A 508 4.20 -2.74 26.90
N GLY A 509 3.37 -3.73 27.22
CA GLY A 509 2.16 -4.02 26.44
C GLY A 509 2.38 -4.79 25.14
N ARG A 510 3.57 -5.36 24.92
CA ARG A 510 3.94 -6.07 23.67
C ARG A 510 2.98 -7.18 23.26
N LEU A 511 2.33 -7.83 24.22
CA LEU A 511 1.40 -8.92 23.95
C LEU A 511 -0.02 -8.45 23.62
N GLY A 512 -0.35 -7.17 23.83
CA GLY A 512 -1.68 -6.64 23.55
C GLY A 512 -2.79 -7.26 24.39
N ARG A 513 -2.48 -7.79 25.57
CA ARG A 513 -3.44 -8.43 26.47
C ARG A 513 -3.04 -8.18 27.93
N LYS A 514 -4.03 -8.24 28.82
CA LYS A 514 -3.86 -7.98 30.26
C LYS A 514 -3.49 -9.23 31.08
N ASP A 515 -3.43 -10.38 30.44
CA ASP A 515 -3.07 -11.65 31.06
C ASP A 515 -1.58 -11.66 31.48
N GLU A 516 -1.29 -12.29 32.61
CA GLU A 516 0.04 -12.50 33.19
C GLU A 516 0.78 -13.68 32.52
N GLU A 517 0.06 -14.64 31.93
CA GLU A 517 0.69 -15.76 31.23
C GLU A 517 1.34 -15.30 29.93
N THR A 518 2.66 -15.30 29.94
CA THR A 518 3.51 -14.73 28.90
C THR A 518 4.21 -15.81 28.08
N ARG A 519 4.39 -17.04 28.59
CA ARG A 519 5.30 -18.03 28.00
C ARG A 519 4.60 -19.03 27.08
N MET A 520 3.28 -18.96 27.01
CA MET A 520 2.45 -19.78 26.14
C MET A 520 1.62 -18.89 25.21
N PRO A 521 1.33 -19.33 23.98
CA PRO A 521 0.39 -18.67 23.10
C PRO A 521 -0.97 -18.50 23.77
N ARG A 522 -1.51 -17.28 23.72
CA ARG A 522 -2.87 -16.98 24.18
C ARG A 522 -3.53 -15.97 23.25
N PRO A 523 -4.86 -16.02 23.15
CA PRO A 523 -5.61 -15.13 22.27
C PRO A 523 -5.53 -13.66 22.72
N VAL A 524 -5.56 -12.77 21.73
CA VAL A 524 -5.69 -11.32 21.89
C VAL A 524 -7.12 -10.93 21.55
N GLN A 525 -7.78 -10.21 22.46
CA GLN A 525 -9.14 -9.73 22.24
C GLN A 525 -9.11 -8.44 21.40
N LEU A 526 -9.68 -8.50 20.20
CA LEU A 526 -9.96 -7.33 19.37
C LEU A 526 -11.39 -6.82 19.60
N GLU A 527 -11.56 -5.50 19.56
CA GLU A 527 -12.88 -4.85 19.65
C GLU A 527 -13.61 -4.88 18.30
N GLU A 528 -13.86 -6.08 17.78
CA GLU A 528 -14.66 -6.30 16.57
C GLU A 528 -16.04 -6.88 16.94
N MET A 529 -17.10 -6.30 16.37
CA MET A 529 -18.47 -6.70 16.64
C MET A 529 -19.00 -7.75 15.65
N HIS A 530 -18.17 -8.16 14.68
CA HIS A 530 -18.53 -9.01 13.55
C HIS A 530 -17.38 -9.98 13.24
N PRO A 531 -17.64 -11.11 12.57
CA PRO A 531 -16.58 -11.94 12.03
C PRO A 531 -15.63 -11.13 11.14
N TYR A 532 -14.34 -11.39 11.29
CA TYR A 532 -13.29 -10.69 10.56
C TYR A 532 -12.22 -11.67 10.12
N VAL A 533 -11.47 -11.27 9.10
CA VAL A 533 -10.22 -11.93 8.70
C VAL A 533 -9.08 -10.95 8.88
N VAL A 534 -7.94 -11.46 9.33
CA VAL A 534 -6.71 -10.66 9.37
C VAL A 534 -6.15 -10.57 7.95
N THR A 535 -5.88 -9.34 7.48
CA THR A 535 -5.28 -9.10 6.17
C THR A 535 -3.76 -9.01 6.23
N SER A 536 -3.21 -8.46 7.31
CA SER A 536 -1.76 -8.29 7.46
C SER A 536 -1.38 -8.03 8.91
N VAL A 537 -0.19 -8.50 9.29
CA VAL A 537 0.43 -8.26 10.60
C VAL A 537 1.89 -7.90 10.40
N ALA A 538 2.39 -6.96 11.21
CA ALA A 538 3.80 -6.62 11.25
C ALA A 538 4.24 -6.35 12.69
N CYS A 539 5.41 -6.89 13.06
CA CYS A 539 6.04 -6.62 14.34
C CYS A 539 7.41 -5.98 14.13
N CYS A 540 7.76 -5.01 14.97
CA CYS A 540 9.09 -4.41 14.97
C CYS A 540 9.40 -3.86 16.36
N HIS A 541 10.57 -4.22 16.89
CA HIS A 541 10.94 -3.95 18.29
C HIS A 541 9.82 -4.40 19.24
N GLY A 542 9.31 -3.49 20.06
CA GLY A 542 8.22 -3.76 21.00
C GLY A 542 6.83 -3.39 20.47
N ASN A 543 6.63 -3.24 19.16
CA ASN A 543 5.36 -2.83 18.55
C ASN A 543 4.75 -3.93 17.68
N THR A 544 3.42 -3.96 17.63
CA THR A 544 2.65 -4.71 16.63
C THR A 544 1.67 -3.78 15.94
N LEU A 545 1.51 -3.99 14.63
CA LEU A 545 0.49 -3.38 13.79
C LEU A 545 -0.28 -4.51 13.08
N LEU A 546 -1.60 -4.48 13.16
CA LEU A 546 -2.48 -5.53 12.66
C LEU A 546 -3.61 -4.89 11.85
N ALA A 547 -3.86 -5.36 10.64
CA ALA A 547 -5.02 -4.97 9.85
C ALA A 547 -6.02 -6.14 9.74
N VAL A 548 -7.29 -5.82 9.96
CA VAL A 548 -8.41 -6.77 9.81
C VAL A 548 -9.47 -6.18 8.88
N LYS A 549 -10.27 -7.04 8.25
CA LYS A 549 -11.45 -6.63 7.50
C LYS A 549 -12.64 -7.52 7.83
N PRO A 550 -13.89 -7.03 7.68
CA PRO A 550 -15.07 -7.87 7.86
C PRO A 550 -15.05 -9.10 6.94
N ASP A 551 -15.42 -10.25 7.48
CA ASP A 551 -15.64 -11.45 6.67
C ASP A 551 -17.03 -11.37 6.02
N LEU A 552 -17.05 -10.97 4.74
CA LEU A 552 -18.26 -10.79 3.95
C LEU A 552 -18.60 -12.01 3.08
N ALA A 553 -18.09 -13.20 3.42
CA ALA A 553 -18.33 -14.41 2.64
C ALA A 553 -19.83 -14.57 2.28
N PRO A 554 -20.18 -14.65 0.98
CA PRO A 554 -21.56 -14.88 0.56
C PRO A 554 -21.92 -16.34 0.87
N GLY A 555 -22.42 -16.61 2.08
CA GLY A 555 -22.85 -17.96 2.45
C GLY A 555 -22.72 -18.40 3.90
N GLY A 556 -22.30 -17.54 4.83
CA GLY A 556 -22.30 -17.86 6.26
C GLY A 556 -23.70 -17.78 6.89
N CYS A 557 -24.64 -18.61 6.45
CA CYS A 557 -25.94 -18.71 7.10
C CYS A 557 -25.74 -19.37 8.48
N THR A 558 -25.66 -18.54 9.53
CA THR A 558 -25.65 -18.99 10.93
C THR A 558 -26.88 -19.80 11.33
N LEU A 559 -27.90 -19.90 10.45
CA LEU A 559 -29.04 -20.81 10.60
C LEU A 559 -28.74 -22.28 10.28
N ALA A 560 -27.69 -22.61 9.52
CA ALA A 560 -27.42 -24.00 9.12
C ALA A 560 -26.80 -24.85 10.25
N ARG A 561 -26.13 -24.22 11.22
CA ARG A 561 -25.59 -24.91 12.41
C ARG A 561 -26.66 -25.33 13.40
N ASP A 562 -27.81 -24.63 13.44
CA ASP A 562 -28.91 -24.93 14.36
C ASP A 562 -29.93 -25.94 13.80
N LEU A 563 -29.82 -26.32 12.52
CA LEU A 563 -30.78 -27.22 11.85
C LEU A 563 -30.21 -28.60 11.48
N GLY A 564 -28.96 -28.92 11.84
CA GLY A 564 -28.42 -30.28 11.69
C GLY A 564 -28.37 -30.80 10.25
N LEU A 565 -28.24 -29.92 9.25
CA LEU A 565 -28.14 -30.31 7.84
C LEU A 565 -26.67 -30.32 7.41
N THR A 566 -26.19 -31.51 7.01
CA THR A 566 -24.84 -31.73 6.49
C THR A 566 -24.73 -31.22 5.06
N CYS A 567 -23.88 -30.21 4.83
CA CYS A 567 -23.49 -29.79 3.49
C CYS A 567 -22.29 -30.64 3.02
N HIS A 568 -22.43 -31.37 1.92
CA HIS A 568 -21.31 -32.07 1.27
C HIS A 568 -20.29 -31.06 0.68
N PRO A 569 -19.00 -31.40 0.66
CA PRO A 569 -17.97 -30.52 0.12
C PRO A 569 -18.10 -30.38 -1.41
N PRO A 570 -17.74 -29.22 -1.98
CA PRO A 570 -17.62 -29.09 -3.43
C PRO A 570 -16.44 -29.93 -3.95
N LEU A 571 -16.66 -30.61 -5.08
CA LEU A 571 -15.63 -31.37 -5.81
C LEU A 571 -14.46 -30.45 -6.24
N PRO A 572 -13.23 -30.98 -6.32
CA PRO A 572 -12.03 -30.19 -6.61
C PRO A 572 -12.00 -29.69 -8.06
N GLU A 573 -11.55 -28.44 -8.24
CA GLU A 573 -11.32 -27.82 -9.55
C GLU A 573 -10.31 -28.63 -10.40
N PRO A 574 -10.52 -28.77 -11.72
CA PRO A 574 -9.58 -29.46 -12.59
C PRO A 574 -8.32 -28.63 -12.84
N LYS A 575 -7.17 -29.34 -12.84
CA LYS A 575 -5.82 -28.82 -13.10
C LYS A 575 -5.71 -28.17 -14.49
N ALA A 576 -4.81 -27.19 -14.56
CA ALA A 576 -4.44 -26.38 -15.71
C ALA A 576 -4.46 -27.10 -17.07
N GLY A 577 -5.13 -26.47 -18.04
CA GLY A 577 -5.13 -26.88 -19.44
C GLY A 577 -6.51 -26.90 -20.07
N CYS A 578 -7.23 -25.77 -20.10
CA CYS A 578 -8.47 -25.63 -20.88
C CYS A 578 -8.55 -24.25 -21.53
N THR A 579 -8.44 -24.25 -22.85
CA THR A 579 -8.77 -23.14 -23.76
C THR A 579 -10.22 -22.70 -23.54
N LEU A 580 -10.43 -21.42 -23.22
CA LEU A 580 -11.77 -20.85 -23.05
C LEU A 580 -12.39 -20.62 -24.45
N TYR A 581 -13.37 -21.44 -24.82
CA TYR A 581 -14.26 -21.17 -25.96
C TYR A 581 -15.33 -20.15 -25.54
N LEU A 582 -15.36 -19.00 -26.22
CA LEU A 582 -16.48 -18.07 -26.16
C LEU A 582 -17.63 -18.62 -27.01
N LEU A 583 -18.73 -19.02 -26.36
CA LEU A 583 -20.02 -19.31 -26.98
C LEU A 583 -20.68 -18.00 -27.42
N LEU A 584 -20.55 -17.67 -28.70
CA LEU A 584 -21.47 -16.76 -29.40
C LEU A 584 -22.57 -17.62 -30.03
N SER A 585 -23.80 -17.42 -29.57
CA SER A 585 -24.99 -17.92 -30.25
C SER A 585 -25.18 -17.11 -31.52
N ALA A 586 -24.96 -17.75 -32.68
CA ALA A 586 -25.49 -17.33 -33.96
C ALA A 586 -25.72 -18.60 -34.81
N GLU A 587 -26.89 -18.65 -35.41
CA GLU A 587 -27.42 -19.74 -36.20
C GLU A 587 -26.52 -20.14 -37.38
N GLY A 588 -26.51 -21.43 -37.71
CA GLY A 588 -26.37 -21.86 -39.11
C GLY A 588 -24.98 -22.32 -39.58
N HIS A 589 -24.87 -23.64 -39.69
CA HIS A 589 -24.12 -24.42 -40.69
C HIS A 589 -22.69 -24.91 -40.41
N LEU A 590 -22.54 -26.21 -40.74
CA LEU A 590 -21.42 -27.11 -40.54
C LEU A 590 -20.17 -26.72 -41.34
N GLY A 591 -18.99 -26.92 -40.74
CA GLY A 591 -17.71 -26.91 -41.46
C GLY A 591 -16.56 -27.43 -40.61
N THR A 592 -15.83 -28.41 -41.15
CA THR A 592 -14.78 -29.25 -40.55
C THR A 592 -13.52 -28.53 -40.06
N TRP A 593 -12.92 -29.07 -38.98
CA TRP A 593 -11.65 -28.65 -38.37
C TRP A 593 -10.42 -29.05 -39.19
N LYS A 594 -9.44 -28.13 -39.34
CA LYS A 594 -8.05 -28.44 -39.68
C LYS A 594 -7.09 -27.73 -38.74
N GLN A 595 -6.19 -28.51 -38.16
CA GLN A 595 -5.08 -28.13 -37.30
C GLN A 595 -3.89 -27.70 -38.18
N ALA A 596 -3.34 -26.51 -37.97
CA ALA A 596 -2.10 -26.08 -38.62
C ALA A 596 -1.18 -25.40 -37.60
N SER A 597 -0.04 -26.06 -37.35
CA SER A 597 1.14 -25.56 -36.64
C SER A 597 2.02 -24.82 -37.64
N ILE A 598 2.47 -23.59 -37.33
CA ILE A 598 3.59 -22.94 -38.01
C ILE A 598 4.43 -22.12 -37.02
N THR A 599 5.74 -22.31 -37.15
CA THR A 599 6.92 -21.83 -36.43
C THR A 599 7.35 -20.39 -36.80
N ASN A 600 8.19 -19.81 -35.93
CA ASN A 600 8.87 -18.51 -36.07
C ASN A 600 9.75 -18.38 -37.33
N ASN A 601 9.55 -17.30 -38.11
CA ASN A 601 10.56 -16.30 -38.57
C ASN A 601 10.17 -15.64 -39.91
N ARG A 602 9.94 -14.31 -39.93
CA ARG A 602 10.55 -13.28 -40.82
C ARG A 602 9.78 -11.94 -40.81
N ARG A 603 10.51 -10.87 -41.13
CA ARG A 603 10.28 -9.41 -40.99
C ARG A 603 9.19 -8.79 -41.89
N PHE A 604 8.46 -7.78 -41.33
CA PHE A 604 7.83 -6.51 -41.83
C PHE A 604 7.08 -6.46 -43.21
N PRO A 605 6.07 -5.56 -43.47
CA PRO A 605 5.86 -4.21 -42.91
C PRO A 605 4.39 -3.78 -42.56
N CYS A 606 4.27 -2.53 -42.09
CA CYS A 606 3.09 -1.78 -41.65
C CYS A 606 1.85 -1.81 -42.57
N LEU A 607 0.65 -1.80 -41.97
CA LEU A 607 -0.50 -0.93 -42.31
C LEU A 607 -1.61 -1.02 -41.24
N SER A 608 -2.46 0.01 -41.23
CA SER A 608 -3.15 0.65 -40.12
C SER A 608 -4.64 0.32 -39.95
N SER A 609 -5.17 0.73 -38.77
CA SER A 609 -6.58 1.05 -38.42
C SER A 609 -7.49 -0.15 -38.11
N SER A 610 -8.45 -0.14 -37.19
CA SER A 610 -8.95 0.82 -36.19
C SER A 610 -10.02 0.11 -35.34
N ALA A 611 -10.00 0.23 -34.01
CA ALA A 611 -11.17 0.20 -33.09
C ALA A 611 -10.59 0.25 -31.66
N GLY A 612 -10.64 1.38 -30.96
CA GLY A 612 -11.81 1.74 -30.14
C GLY A 612 -11.49 1.53 -28.65
N GLY A 613 -10.49 2.25 -28.13
CA GLY A 613 -10.10 2.22 -26.72
C GLY A 613 -10.26 3.61 -26.09
N LEU A 614 -11.08 3.69 -25.04
CA LEU A 614 -11.28 4.90 -24.24
C LEU A 614 -9.94 5.45 -23.74
N LEU A 615 -9.61 6.67 -24.17
CA LEU A 615 -8.48 7.46 -23.68
C LEU A 615 -8.69 7.83 -22.20
N ARG A 616 -7.92 7.18 -21.32
CA ARG A 616 -7.68 7.63 -19.93
C ARG A 616 -6.35 8.38 -19.94
N ALA A 617 -6.39 9.71 -20.06
CA ALA A 617 -5.23 10.55 -19.88
C ALA A 617 -4.98 10.80 -18.38
N GLN A 618 -3.84 10.35 -17.88
CA GLN A 618 -3.31 10.69 -16.55
C GLN A 618 -2.60 12.05 -16.63
N CYS A 619 -2.95 13.00 -15.76
CA CYS A 619 -2.18 14.22 -15.56
C CYS A 619 -1.23 14.05 -14.37
N GLN A 620 0.08 14.19 -14.62
CA GLN A 620 1.15 14.31 -13.64
C GLN A 620 1.65 15.77 -13.60
N GLY A 621 2.03 16.25 -12.42
CA GLY A 621 2.86 17.46 -12.26
C GLY A 621 2.21 18.81 -12.54
N LEU A 622 1.41 19.33 -11.60
CA LEU A 622 0.99 20.73 -11.59
C LEU A 622 1.21 21.31 -10.17
N GLU A 623 1.74 22.53 -10.07
CA GLU A 623 1.68 23.29 -8.81
C GLU A 623 0.22 23.52 -8.41
N GLY A 624 -0.03 23.74 -7.11
CA GLY A 624 -1.36 23.75 -6.48
C GLY A 624 -2.43 24.61 -7.18
N SER A 625 -2.05 25.62 -7.96
CA SER A 625 -2.97 26.46 -8.73
C SER A 625 -3.50 25.77 -10.00
N CYS A 626 -2.71 24.94 -10.68
CA CYS A 626 -3.09 24.28 -11.93
C CYS A 626 -3.76 22.91 -11.73
N VAL A 627 -3.41 22.15 -10.67
CA VAL A 627 -4.16 20.91 -10.29
C VAL A 627 -5.59 21.27 -9.94
N SER A 628 -5.74 22.38 -9.20
CA SER A 628 -7.03 22.97 -8.85
C SER A 628 -7.82 23.28 -10.12
N LEU A 629 -7.21 23.90 -11.14
CA LEU A 629 -7.87 24.16 -12.41
C LEU A 629 -8.25 22.89 -13.17
N TRP A 630 -7.41 21.85 -13.21
CA TRP A 630 -7.71 20.60 -13.95
C TRP A 630 -8.84 19.77 -13.30
N ALA A 631 -8.83 19.64 -11.97
CA ALA A 631 -9.90 18.97 -11.22
C ALA A 631 -11.23 19.74 -11.29
N VAL A 632 -11.15 21.07 -11.36
CA VAL A 632 -12.28 21.97 -11.54
C VAL A 632 -12.82 21.87 -12.95
N VAL A 633 -11.96 21.93 -13.97
CA VAL A 633 -12.32 21.88 -15.39
C VAL A 633 -12.95 20.55 -15.79
N THR A 634 -12.41 19.42 -15.31
CA THR A 634 -13.01 18.10 -15.55
C THR A 634 -14.33 17.90 -14.80
N ARG A 635 -14.54 18.59 -13.67
CA ARG A 635 -15.85 18.66 -12.98
C ARG A 635 -16.83 19.63 -13.65
N VAL A 636 -16.39 20.76 -14.21
CA VAL A 636 -17.22 21.71 -14.98
C VAL A 636 -17.77 21.03 -16.23
N ALA A 637 -16.93 20.31 -16.96
CA ALA A 637 -17.36 19.54 -18.13
C ALA A 637 -18.38 18.43 -17.78
N ARG A 638 -18.34 17.89 -16.56
CA ARG A 638 -19.32 16.91 -16.06
C ARG A 638 -20.60 17.52 -15.47
N HIS A 639 -20.57 18.77 -15.00
CA HIS A 639 -21.72 19.44 -14.39
C HIS A 639 -22.50 20.35 -15.34
N CYS A 640 -22.02 20.57 -16.56
CA CYS A 640 -22.74 21.26 -17.64
C CYS A 640 -23.43 20.30 -18.64
N LEU A 641 -23.69 19.06 -18.22
CA LEU A 641 -24.61 18.12 -18.88
C LEU A 641 -25.95 18.09 -18.14
#